data_AF-A0A8H4VWF4-F1
#
_entry.id   AF-A0A8H4VWF4-F1
#
_cell.length_a   1.000
_cell.length_b   1.000
_cell.length_c   1.000
_cell.angle_alpha   90.00
_cell.angle_beta   90.00
_cell.angle_gamma   90.00
#
_symmetry.space_group_name_H-M   'P 1'
#
loop_
_entity.id
_entity.type
_entity.pdbx_description
1 polymer ?
#
loop_
_entity_poly.entity_id
_entity_poly.type
_entity_poly.pdbx_seq_one_letter_code
_entity_poly.pdbx_strand_id
1 'polypeptide(L)'
;MRPAILLTPMALFLAIGLSHPIENLGTGSSLSRIVLKAIDRRAPIDVDEAVGNSWSDSVSNTERRAPADADEAVGNTYSDSVFNAIKEKRVKNQYLSEIRWQRKYFPLPPKVPCKMSMLNSPSNILFLPFRKTTTLALSSAIKQYISSKYEQHPDMFKQDLEVIDALRTDAVNVREPHISGIKKITAYAGQLSWMGGKFPIDIGVEFIWYPALGYNTERPMTQNNLKFELANVLYNLAALYSQLAMSSNRGTTEGLKSACNYFCLAAGVLSYIKTDIIPELRSTPPEDMDDNTLESLEYLMLAQAQECFWQKAVMDRYKDASIAKLAAKVSDFYGAAGDWGIKSDAITTQWIHHTTAKHHHFAAAAQYRQACDCLEKRKYGEEVARLRDSIACVHEALKEAKYINKVVLGDLNGLKNKVTEDLKRAEKDNDLIYLNPVPPKSELKTLDRANMAVAKIPKEISEPASFIGDTKEFGPPLFAKLVPFAVHVAASIYEERRDRLVNNSIIDELEILTTRIHDTLQSLNLPGSLQALEKPLGLPPTLTSHAEEIRQADALTRLQRSFSDTAKLKASDDAIFAEGRELLQAEAGENERLVMKYGTDRWTRQDSRSTAAKLYAQVDEIDGYLKSAANSDALVLTKFRESVAV
;
A
#
# COMPACT_ATOMS: atom_id res chain seq x y z
N MET A 1 17.55 18.38 -29.86
CA MET A 1 16.93 19.60 -29.34
C MET A 1 15.43 19.57 -29.65
N ARG A 2 14.62 19.40 -28.59
CA ARG A 2 13.16 19.55 -28.44
C ARG A 2 12.74 18.52 -27.37
N PRO A 3 12.33 18.93 -26.16
CA PRO A 3 11.79 18.02 -25.18
C PRO A 3 10.27 17.92 -25.33
N ALA A 4 9.77 16.69 -25.32
CA ALA A 4 8.36 16.37 -25.14
C ALA A 4 8.05 16.42 -23.64
N ILE A 5 7.07 17.24 -23.24
CA ILE A 5 6.56 17.33 -21.88
C ILE A 5 5.28 16.49 -21.81
N LEU A 6 5.32 15.46 -20.98
CA LEU A 6 4.16 14.68 -20.54
C LEU A 6 3.28 15.55 -19.65
N LEU A 7 2.02 15.77 -20.07
CA LEU A 7 0.97 16.39 -19.27
C LEU A 7 0.19 15.31 -18.52
N THR A 8 0.12 15.48 -17.20
CA THR A 8 -0.60 14.68 -16.21
C THR A 8 -2.12 14.97 -16.21
N PRO A 9 -2.97 14.05 -15.71
CA PRO A 9 -4.43 14.09 -15.86
C PRO A 9 -5.10 15.01 -14.82
N MET A 10 -4.85 16.31 -14.89
CA MET A 10 -5.48 17.32 -14.03
C MET A 10 -6.22 18.42 -14.83
N ALA A 11 -6.42 18.21 -16.14
CA ALA A 11 -6.93 19.22 -17.06
C ALA A 11 -8.35 18.96 -17.60
N LEU A 12 -9.13 18.03 -17.03
CA LEU A 12 -10.47 17.69 -17.53
C LEU A 12 -11.62 18.01 -16.56
N PHE A 13 -11.47 19.01 -15.71
CA PHE A 13 -12.53 19.46 -14.79
C PHE A 13 -12.88 20.96 -14.90
N LEU A 14 -12.39 21.64 -15.94
CA LEU A 14 -12.49 23.10 -16.09
C LEU A 14 -13.26 23.54 -17.34
N ALA A 15 -14.32 22.83 -17.68
CA ALA A 15 -15.30 23.29 -18.65
C ALA A 15 -16.68 22.73 -18.30
N ILE A 16 -17.53 23.56 -17.70
CA ILE A 16 -18.97 23.73 -17.94
C ILE A 16 -19.43 24.85 -17.00
N GLY A 17 -19.77 26.00 -17.59
CA GLY A 17 -20.45 27.10 -16.91
C GLY A 17 -21.82 27.31 -17.56
N LEU A 18 -22.78 27.68 -16.69
CA LEU A 18 -24.03 28.42 -16.98
C LEU A 18 -25.16 27.62 -17.68
N SER A 19 -26.44 27.71 -17.34
CA SER A 19 -27.25 28.51 -16.39
C SER A 19 -28.67 27.91 -16.35
N HIS A 20 -29.38 27.90 -15.22
CA HIS A 20 -30.84 28.06 -15.11
C HIS A 20 -31.26 28.31 -13.64
N PRO A 21 -32.17 29.26 -13.36
CA PRO A 21 -32.64 29.54 -12.00
C PRO A 21 -33.87 28.70 -11.65
N ILE A 22 -33.96 28.21 -10.41
CA ILE A 22 -35.21 27.64 -9.87
C ILE A 22 -35.49 28.30 -8.52
N GLU A 23 -36.64 28.95 -8.46
CA GLU A 23 -37.28 29.50 -7.28
C GLU A 23 -37.79 28.41 -6.32
N ASN A 24 -37.74 28.71 -5.03
CA ASN A 24 -38.61 28.29 -3.92
C ASN A 24 -39.23 26.88 -3.92
N LEU A 25 -38.91 26.09 -2.87
CA LEU A 25 -39.89 25.43 -1.99
C LEU A 25 -39.20 24.75 -0.79
N GLY A 26 -39.70 25.08 0.41
CA GLY A 26 -40.08 24.08 1.42
C GLY A 26 -38.99 23.42 2.25
N THR A 27 -38.89 23.88 3.49
CA THR A 27 -38.27 23.20 4.63
C THR A 27 -38.91 21.82 4.90
N GLY A 28 -38.09 20.84 5.33
CA GLY A 28 -38.57 19.77 6.21
C GLY A 28 -38.26 18.31 5.82
N SER A 29 -37.22 17.78 6.44
CA SER A 29 -36.96 16.35 6.74
C SER A 29 -36.31 15.48 5.65
N SER A 30 -35.37 14.65 6.13
CA SER A 30 -34.70 13.53 5.43
C SER A 30 -33.34 13.80 4.75
N LEU A 31 -32.37 14.32 5.52
CA LEU A 31 -30.94 14.34 5.15
C LEU A 31 -30.18 13.03 5.49
N SER A 32 -30.88 11.92 5.75
CA SER A 32 -30.26 10.61 6.02
C SER A 32 -30.40 9.58 4.88
N ARG A 33 -30.89 9.98 3.69
CA ARG A 33 -31.04 9.07 2.52
C ARG A 33 -30.31 9.48 1.24
N ILE A 34 -29.56 10.58 1.23
CA ILE A 34 -28.91 11.10 0.00
C ILE A 34 -27.43 10.69 -0.13
N VAL A 35 -26.79 10.15 0.91
CA VAL A 35 -25.36 9.74 0.83
C VAL A 35 -25.17 8.27 0.38
N LEU A 36 -26.23 7.48 0.21
CA LEU A 36 -26.14 6.04 -0.11
C LEU A 36 -26.71 5.64 -1.48
N LYS A 37 -26.86 6.58 -2.43
CA LYS A 37 -27.40 6.29 -3.77
C LYS A 37 -26.61 6.89 -4.94
N ALA A 38 -25.30 7.07 -4.76
CA ALA A 38 -24.38 7.56 -5.81
C ALA A 38 -23.26 6.58 -6.19
N ILE A 39 -23.33 5.31 -5.79
CA ILE A 39 -22.43 4.24 -6.26
C ILE A 39 -23.28 3.02 -6.61
N ASP A 40 -24.12 3.12 -7.65
CA ASP A 40 -24.49 1.96 -8.48
C ASP A 40 -25.32 2.41 -9.70
N ARG A 41 -24.68 2.70 -10.84
CA ARG A 41 -25.32 2.74 -12.18
C ARG A 41 -24.28 2.51 -13.28
N ARG A 42 -24.05 1.25 -13.64
CA ARG A 42 -23.83 0.84 -15.04
C ARG A 42 -24.97 -0.11 -15.40
N ALA A 43 -25.89 0.35 -16.23
CA ALA A 43 -26.97 -0.46 -16.77
C ALA A 43 -26.44 -1.38 -17.89
N PRO A 44 -27.02 -2.59 -18.05
CA PRO A 44 -26.80 -3.48 -19.18
C PRO A 44 -27.68 -3.05 -20.37
N ILE A 45 -27.27 -3.42 -21.59
CA ILE A 45 -28.10 -3.32 -22.79
C ILE A 45 -28.49 -4.74 -23.17
N ASP A 46 -29.77 -5.06 -23.02
CA ASP A 46 -30.48 -6.13 -23.74
C ASP A 46 -31.89 -5.60 -24.01
N VAL A 47 -32.32 -5.67 -25.26
CA VAL A 47 -33.70 -5.40 -25.68
C VAL A 47 -34.09 -6.49 -26.67
N ASP A 48 -34.91 -7.42 -26.20
CA ASP A 48 -35.78 -8.26 -27.02
C ASP A 48 -37.09 -7.51 -27.30
N GLU A 49 -37.62 -7.56 -28.53
CA GLU A 49 -38.95 -8.17 -28.77
C GLU A 49 -39.31 -8.27 -30.27
N ALA A 50 -39.43 -9.53 -30.70
CA ALA A 50 -40.44 -10.20 -31.53
C ALA A 50 -41.39 -9.41 -32.46
N VAL A 51 -41.48 -9.87 -33.72
CA VAL A 51 -42.66 -10.37 -34.51
C VAL A 51 -42.03 -11.01 -35.79
N GLY A 52 -42.20 -12.26 -36.24
CA GLY A 52 -43.37 -13.12 -36.38
C GLY A 52 -43.81 -13.17 -37.86
N ASN A 53 -43.43 -14.20 -38.65
CA ASN A 53 -44.22 -14.89 -39.72
C ASN A 53 -43.40 -15.57 -40.84
N SER A 54 -43.45 -16.91 -40.82
CA SER A 54 -43.92 -17.85 -41.86
C SER A 54 -43.70 -17.64 -43.38
N TRP A 55 -43.29 -18.74 -44.04
CA TRP A 55 -43.68 -19.26 -45.38
C TRP A 55 -42.98 -18.63 -46.60
N SER A 56 -42.08 -19.35 -47.31
CA SER A 56 -42.27 -20.42 -48.32
C SER A 56 -42.29 -19.90 -49.76
N ASP A 57 -41.57 -20.62 -50.62
CA ASP A 57 -41.76 -20.76 -52.07
C ASP A 57 -41.30 -19.65 -53.06
N SER A 58 -40.26 -20.03 -53.81
CA SER A 58 -40.31 -20.27 -55.26
C SER A 58 -40.00 -19.14 -56.28
N VAL A 59 -38.99 -19.44 -57.10
CA VAL A 59 -38.97 -19.43 -58.59
C VAL A 59 -38.46 -18.20 -59.37
N SER A 60 -37.43 -18.52 -60.20
CA SER A 60 -37.04 -17.97 -61.52
C SER A 60 -36.31 -16.60 -61.55
N ASN A 61 -35.36 -16.31 -62.45
CA ASN A 61 -34.94 -16.94 -63.69
C ASN A 61 -33.55 -16.41 -64.13
N THR A 62 -32.76 -17.25 -64.83
CA THR A 62 -31.82 -16.98 -65.96
C THR A 62 -30.83 -15.78 -65.88
N GLU A 63 -29.52 -15.96 -66.07
CA GLU A 63 -28.90 -16.21 -67.39
C GLU A 63 -27.49 -16.85 -67.32
N ARG A 64 -27.09 -17.39 -68.47
CA ARG A 64 -26.03 -18.37 -68.76
C ARG A 64 -24.60 -17.77 -68.82
N ARG A 65 -23.60 -18.57 -68.40
CA ARG A 65 -22.43 -18.99 -69.22
C ARG A 65 -21.57 -20.03 -68.47
N ALA A 66 -21.29 -21.15 -69.13
CA ALA A 66 -20.31 -22.19 -68.78
C ALA A 66 -19.13 -22.09 -69.80
N PRO A 67 -18.00 -22.85 -69.73
CA PRO A 67 -17.76 -24.10 -68.95
C PRO A 67 -16.34 -24.33 -68.35
N ALA A 68 -16.18 -25.51 -67.71
CA ALA A 68 -14.95 -26.32 -67.48
C ALA A 68 -13.92 -25.80 -66.43
N ASP A 69 -13.34 -26.55 -65.50
CA ASP A 69 -13.27 -27.99 -65.18
C ASP A 69 -12.95 -28.17 -63.66
N ALA A 70 -13.15 -29.40 -63.17
CA ALA A 70 -12.99 -29.85 -61.78
C ALA A 70 -11.52 -29.98 -61.32
N ASP A 71 -11.25 -29.75 -60.03
CA ASP A 71 -10.59 -30.72 -59.13
C ASP A 71 -10.51 -30.24 -57.66
N GLU A 72 -10.97 -31.12 -56.77
CA GLU A 72 -10.48 -31.46 -55.42
C GLU A 72 -10.01 -30.39 -54.42
N ALA A 73 -10.71 -30.24 -53.28
CA ALA A 73 -10.14 -29.72 -52.03
C ALA A 73 -10.83 -30.30 -50.78
N VAL A 74 -10.24 -31.37 -50.23
CA VAL A 74 -10.37 -31.75 -48.82
C VAL A 74 -9.03 -31.48 -48.16
N GLY A 75 -9.02 -30.67 -47.09
CA GLY A 75 -7.96 -30.69 -46.09
C GLY A 75 -7.30 -29.34 -45.78
N ASN A 76 -7.56 -28.81 -44.59
CA ASN A 76 -6.52 -28.25 -43.73
C ASN A 76 -7.06 -27.86 -42.33
N THR A 77 -7.07 -28.82 -41.41
CA THR A 77 -7.18 -28.57 -39.96
C THR A 77 -6.01 -29.18 -39.17
N TYR A 78 -5.04 -29.79 -39.85
CA TYR A 78 -3.87 -30.43 -39.24
C TYR A 78 -2.64 -29.52 -39.16
N SER A 79 -2.58 -28.46 -39.97
CA SER A 79 -1.41 -27.56 -40.06
C SER A 79 -1.30 -26.59 -38.88
N ASP A 80 -2.41 -26.01 -38.42
CA ASP A 80 -2.40 -24.96 -37.40
C ASP A 80 -2.07 -25.46 -35.98
N SER A 81 -2.46 -26.70 -35.67
CA SER A 81 -2.12 -27.36 -34.40
C SER A 81 -0.62 -27.64 -34.29
N VAL A 82 0.00 -28.09 -35.38
CA VAL A 82 1.44 -28.35 -35.45
C VAL A 82 2.24 -27.05 -35.41
N PHE A 83 1.75 -25.98 -36.06
CA PHE A 83 2.41 -24.68 -36.04
C PHE A 83 2.40 -24.03 -34.65
N ASN A 84 1.29 -24.16 -33.91
CA ASN A 84 1.19 -23.64 -32.54
C ASN A 84 2.04 -24.47 -31.55
N ALA A 85 2.10 -25.79 -31.70
CA ALA A 85 2.97 -26.65 -30.89
C ALA A 85 4.48 -26.39 -31.15
N ILE A 86 4.85 -26.04 -32.39
CA ILE A 86 6.21 -25.65 -32.75
C ILE A 86 6.55 -24.27 -32.18
N LYS A 87 5.63 -23.30 -32.17
CA LYS A 87 5.83 -22.00 -31.51
C LYS A 87 6.02 -22.14 -29.99
N GLU A 88 5.21 -22.95 -29.31
CA GLU A 88 5.36 -23.20 -27.86
C GLU A 88 6.68 -23.88 -27.51
N LYS A 89 7.12 -24.87 -28.30
CA LYS A 89 8.45 -25.51 -28.12
C LYS A 89 9.59 -24.54 -28.36
N ARG A 90 9.44 -23.59 -29.30
CA ARG A 90 10.46 -22.57 -29.60
C ARG A 90 10.60 -21.57 -28.46
N VAL A 91 9.48 -21.14 -27.87
CA VAL A 91 9.47 -20.24 -26.70
C VAL A 91 10.06 -20.93 -25.47
N LYS A 92 9.68 -22.18 -25.15
CA LYS A 92 10.26 -22.93 -24.02
C LYS A 92 11.76 -23.19 -24.18
N ASN A 93 12.23 -23.51 -25.39
CA ASN A 93 13.67 -23.69 -25.64
C ASN A 93 14.44 -22.37 -25.58
N GLN A 94 13.82 -21.24 -25.91
CA GLN A 94 14.43 -19.93 -25.78
C GLN A 94 14.64 -19.56 -24.30
N TYR A 95 13.63 -19.77 -23.44
CA TYR A 95 13.75 -19.60 -21.99
C TYR A 95 14.79 -20.52 -21.34
N LEU A 96 14.83 -21.80 -21.73
CA LEU A 96 15.84 -22.74 -21.21
C LEU A 96 17.26 -22.41 -21.70
N SER A 97 17.39 -21.83 -22.90
CA SER A 97 18.67 -21.36 -23.42
C SER A 97 19.17 -20.09 -22.73
N GLU A 98 18.27 -19.18 -22.34
CA GLU A 98 18.59 -17.98 -21.54
C GLU A 98 19.00 -18.33 -20.12
N ILE A 99 18.32 -19.29 -19.46
CA ILE A 99 18.72 -19.78 -18.13
C ILE A 99 20.10 -20.48 -18.19
N ARG A 100 20.36 -21.25 -19.25
CA ARG A 100 21.66 -21.90 -19.46
C ARG A 100 22.77 -20.90 -19.84
N TRP A 101 22.42 -19.80 -20.49
CA TRP A 101 23.31 -18.69 -20.81
C TRP A 101 23.65 -17.86 -19.56
N GLN A 102 22.67 -17.54 -18.71
CA GLN A 102 22.88 -16.86 -17.43
C GLN A 102 23.79 -17.65 -16.49
N ARG A 103 23.61 -18.98 -16.39
CA ARG A 103 24.52 -19.87 -15.62
C ARG A 103 25.96 -19.91 -16.16
N LYS A 104 26.19 -19.59 -17.44
CA LYS A 104 27.52 -19.68 -18.08
C LYS A 104 28.31 -18.37 -18.00
N TYR A 105 27.64 -17.23 -17.92
CA TYR A 105 28.27 -15.90 -18.02
C TYR A 105 28.19 -15.04 -16.75
N PHE A 106 27.40 -15.44 -15.73
CA PHE A 106 27.41 -14.84 -14.39
C PHE A 106 27.91 -15.87 -13.35
N PRO A 107 29.22 -16.01 -13.13
CA PRO A 107 29.72 -16.80 -12.00
C PRO A 107 29.29 -16.13 -10.69
N LEU A 108 28.81 -16.94 -9.74
CA LEU A 108 28.45 -16.52 -8.37
C LEU A 108 29.56 -15.64 -7.76
N PRO A 109 29.21 -14.57 -7.02
CA PRO A 109 30.20 -13.70 -6.38
C PRO A 109 31.11 -14.51 -5.44
N PRO A 110 32.37 -14.09 -5.26
CA PRO A 110 33.34 -14.82 -4.45
C PRO A 110 32.87 -14.93 -2.99
N LYS A 111 33.07 -16.13 -2.44
CA LYS A 111 32.67 -16.53 -1.09
C LYS A 111 33.22 -15.58 -0.01
N VAL A 112 32.35 -14.78 0.57
CA VAL A 112 32.57 -14.23 1.92
C VAL A 112 32.29 -15.38 2.90
N PRO A 113 33.17 -15.69 3.86
CA PRO A 113 32.92 -16.76 4.83
C PRO A 113 31.73 -16.37 5.71
N CYS A 114 30.55 -16.87 5.34
CA CYS A 114 29.33 -16.69 6.12
C CYS A 114 29.50 -17.41 7.45
N LYS A 115 29.34 -16.68 8.57
CA LYS A 115 29.34 -17.29 9.91
C LYS A 115 28.34 -18.44 9.92
N MET A 116 28.83 -19.59 10.34
CA MET A 116 28.20 -20.92 10.29
C MET A 116 27.04 -21.10 11.29
N SER A 117 26.34 -20.02 11.65
CA SER A 117 25.43 -20.00 12.82
C SER A 117 23.97 -20.36 12.52
N MET A 118 23.52 -20.38 11.25
CA MET A 118 22.17 -20.86 10.89
C MET A 118 22.10 -22.36 10.58
N LEU A 119 23.20 -23.11 10.74
CA LEU A 119 23.26 -24.56 10.45
C LEU A 119 22.74 -25.46 11.59
N ASN A 120 22.28 -24.89 12.72
CA ASN A 120 21.97 -25.66 13.92
C ASN A 120 20.50 -25.93 14.19
N SER A 121 19.61 -25.78 13.20
CA SER A 121 18.26 -26.33 13.34
C SER A 121 18.25 -27.80 12.93
N PRO A 122 17.94 -28.77 13.82
CA PRO A 122 17.86 -30.20 13.50
C PRO A 122 16.62 -30.56 12.65
N SER A 123 16.00 -29.58 11.99
CA SER A 123 14.72 -29.73 11.29
C SER A 123 14.89 -29.89 9.79
N ASN A 124 14.02 -30.67 9.17
CA ASN A 124 13.92 -30.89 7.72
C ASN A 124 13.27 -29.71 6.98
N ILE A 125 12.95 -28.62 7.69
CA ILE A 125 12.04 -27.56 7.25
C ILE A 125 12.61 -26.20 7.63
N LEU A 126 12.38 -25.19 6.78
CA LEU A 126 12.81 -23.82 6.98
C LEU A 126 11.72 -22.99 7.68
N PHE A 127 12.13 -21.97 8.42
CA PHE A 127 11.23 -21.01 9.06
C PHE A 127 11.78 -19.60 8.84
N LEU A 128 10.91 -18.59 8.95
CA LEU A 128 11.32 -17.19 8.84
C LEU A 128 11.79 -16.69 10.22
N PRO A 129 12.99 -16.11 10.32
CA PRO A 129 13.43 -15.47 11.54
C PRO A 129 12.66 -14.17 11.81
N PHE A 130 12.52 -13.79 13.07
CA PHE A 130 11.91 -12.50 13.44
C PHE A 130 12.82 -11.34 13.06
N ARG A 131 12.24 -10.30 12.47
CA ARG A 131 12.87 -8.97 12.36
C ARG A 131 12.96 -8.35 13.74
N LYS A 132 14.01 -7.55 13.92
CA LYS A 132 14.27 -6.83 15.17
C LYS A 132 14.02 -5.34 14.94
N THR A 133 13.59 -4.64 15.98
CA THR A 133 13.43 -3.19 15.99
C THR A 133 13.87 -2.63 17.33
N THR A 134 14.11 -1.33 17.37
CA THR A 134 14.38 -0.59 18.59
C THR A 134 13.08 -0.18 19.29
N THR A 135 13.18 0.00 20.61
CA THR A 135 12.09 0.60 21.39
C THR A 135 11.90 2.05 20.97
N LEU A 136 10.65 2.43 20.73
CA LEU A 136 10.26 3.75 20.23
C LEU A 136 8.92 4.12 20.86
N ALA A 137 8.80 5.36 21.36
CA ALA A 137 7.56 5.90 21.89
C ALA A 137 6.79 6.62 20.78
N LEU A 138 5.80 5.94 20.22
CA LEU A 138 4.94 6.45 19.15
C LEU A 138 4.08 7.60 19.65
N SER A 139 3.69 7.57 20.93
CA SER A 139 2.89 8.60 21.57
C SER A 139 3.49 10.00 21.44
N SER A 140 4.81 10.14 21.55
CA SER A 140 5.47 11.46 21.51
C SER A 140 5.28 12.16 20.18
N ALA A 141 5.47 11.45 19.08
CA ALA A 141 5.32 11.99 17.74
C ALA A 141 3.86 12.18 17.36
N ILE A 142 2.96 11.25 17.73
CA ILE A 142 1.52 11.45 17.54
C ILE A 142 1.06 12.69 18.31
N LYS A 143 1.51 12.88 19.55
CA LYS A 143 1.21 14.07 20.37
C LYS A 143 1.67 15.35 19.68
N GLN A 144 2.90 15.37 19.16
CA GLN A 144 3.44 16.51 18.42
C GLN A 144 2.68 16.77 17.11
N TYR A 145 2.29 15.71 16.40
CA TYR A 145 1.51 15.81 15.17
C TYR A 145 0.12 16.38 15.44
N ILE A 146 -0.58 15.86 16.46
CA ILE A 146 -1.86 16.38 16.93
C ILE A 146 -1.73 17.86 17.30
N SER A 147 -0.75 18.23 18.12
CA SER A 147 -0.56 19.62 18.56
C SER A 147 -0.25 20.61 17.43
N SER A 148 0.37 20.16 16.33
CA SER A 148 0.86 21.05 15.27
C SER A 148 -0.05 21.13 14.05
N LYS A 149 -0.80 20.05 13.77
CA LYS A 149 -1.63 19.93 12.57
C LYS A 149 -3.12 19.87 12.85
N TYR A 150 -3.51 19.50 14.06
CA TYR A 150 -4.91 19.44 14.47
C TYR A 150 -5.22 20.56 15.47
N GLU A 151 -6.39 21.18 15.33
CA GLU A 151 -6.91 22.18 16.27
C GLU A 151 -7.48 21.52 17.54
N GLN A 152 -6.84 20.44 18.00
CA GLN A 152 -7.29 19.60 19.10
C GLN A 152 -6.17 19.43 20.11
N HIS A 153 -6.48 19.61 21.40
CA HIS A 153 -5.47 19.45 22.44
C HIS A 153 -5.08 17.97 22.60
N PRO A 154 -3.79 17.59 22.58
CA PRO A 154 -3.39 16.19 22.60
C PRO A 154 -3.80 15.43 23.86
N ASP A 155 -3.99 16.12 24.99
CA ASP A 155 -4.38 15.49 26.25
C ASP A 155 -5.79 14.85 26.20
N MET A 156 -6.62 15.20 25.21
CA MET A 156 -7.88 14.49 24.96
C MET A 156 -7.69 13.02 24.58
N PHE A 157 -6.49 12.66 24.09
CA PHE A 157 -6.15 11.33 23.59
C PHE A 157 -5.11 10.62 24.47
N LYS A 158 -4.90 11.07 25.71
CA LYS A 158 -3.86 10.52 26.60
C LYS A 158 -3.96 9.00 26.77
N GLN A 159 -5.17 8.47 26.96
CA GLN A 159 -5.39 7.03 27.08
C GLN A 159 -5.04 6.29 25.79
N ASP A 160 -5.46 6.81 24.63
CA ASP A 160 -5.18 6.20 23.32
C ASP A 160 -3.65 6.16 23.03
N LEU A 161 -2.94 7.22 23.44
CA LEU A 161 -1.49 7.34 23.32
C LEU A 161 -0.75 6.32 24.20
N GLU A 162 -1.23 6.05 25.41
CA GLU A 162 -0.67 5.02 26.30
C GLU A 162 -0.93 3.61 25.74
N VAL A 163 -2.13 3.36 25.22
CA VAL A 163 -2.53 2.06 24.67
C VAL A 163 -1.72 1.72 23.42
N ILE A 164 -1.49 2.66 22.50
CA ILE A 164 -0.74 2.37 21.27
C ILE A 164 0.74 2.02 21.56
N ASP A 165 1.38 2.70 22.51
CA ASP A 165 2.74 2.38 22.93
C ASP A 165 2.82 1.01 23.61
N ALA A 166 1.81 0.66 24.43
CA ALA A 166 1.71 -0.65 25.04
C ALA A 166 1.53 -1.76 23.99
N LEU A 167 0.63 -1.56 23.02
CA LEU A 167 0.40 -2.52 21.92
C LEU A 167 1.65 -2.72 21.08
N ARG A 168 2.36 -1.65 20.73
CA ARG A 168 3.64 -1.74 20.01
C ARG A 168 4.66 -2.54 20.81
N THR A 169 4.81 -2.22 22.10
CA THR A 169 5.75 -2.90 23.00
C THR A 169 5.44 -4.39 23.09
N ASP A 170 4.17 -4.75 23.22
CA ASP A 170 3.72 -6.14 23.27
C ASP A 170 3.99 -6.89 21.96
N ALA A 171 3.70 -6.27 20.80
CA ALA A 171 3.90 -6.88 19.49
C ALA A 171 5.39 -7.08 19.15
N VAL A 172 6.24 -6.08 19.40
CA VAL A 172 7.67 -6.10 19.11
C VAL A 172 8.44 -7.09 20.01
N ASN A 173 7.95 -7.31 21.22
CA ASN A 173 8.59 -8.23 22.17
C ASN A 173 8.20 -9.70 21.96
N VAL A 174 7.34 -10.01 20.98
CA VAL A 174 7.08 -11.39 20.57
C VAL A 174 8.32 -11.93 19.85
N ARG A 175 9.16 -12.67 20.60
CA ARG A 175 10.40 -13.29 20.10
C ARG A 175 10.40 -14.81 20.18
N GLU A 176 9.35 -15.38 20.74
CA GLU A 176 9.22 -16.82 20.93
C GLU A 176 7.99 -17.36 20.18
N PRO A 177 8.06 -18.59 19.65
CA PRO A 177 6.97 -19.20 18.92
C PRO A 177 5.86 -19.69 19.85
N HIS A 178 5.00 -18.77 20.29
CA HIS A 178 3.86 -19.05 21.14
C HIS A 178 2.57 -18.44 20.60
N ILE A 179 1.44 -19.15 20.77
CA ILE A 179 0.13 -18.76 20.23
C ILE A 179 -0.38 -17.40 20.76
N SER A 180 0.02 -17.01 21.97
CA SER A 180 -0.34 -15.70 22.55
C SER A 180 0.26 -14.53 21.75
N GLY A 181 1.39 -14.77 21.06
CA GLY A 181 2.04 -13.78 20.21
C GLY A 181 1.18 -13.38 19.02
N ILE A 182 0.32 -14.28 18.51
CA ILE A 182 -0.57 -14.00 17.37
C ILE A 182 -1.49 -12.83 17.71
N LYS A 183 -2.15 -12.88 18.89
CA LYS A 183 -3.07 -11.84 19.33
C LYS A 183 -2.36 -10.50 19.54
N LYS A 184 -1.16 -10.52 20.14
CA LYS A 184 -0.37 -9.30 20.37
C LYS A 184 0.00 -8.60 19.07
N ILE A 185 0.50 -9.36 18.08
CA ILE A 185 0.92 -8.82 16.78
C ILE A 185 -0.29 -8.34 15.97
N THR A 186 -1.35 -9.14 15.90
CA THR A 186 -2.57 -8.80 15.13
C THR A 186 -3.32 -7.60 15.71
N ALA A 187 -3.41 -7.47 17.03
CA ALA A 187 -4.04 -6.31 17.67
C ALA A 187 -3.31 -5.00 17.33
N TYR A 188 -1.98 -4.99 17.40
CA TYR A 188 -1.19 -3.83 17.00
C TYR A 188 -1.31 -3.53 15.50
N ALA A 189 -1.20 -4.56 14.64
CA ALA A 189 -1.35 -4.39 13.19
C ALA A 189 -2.75 -3.87 12.80
N GLY A 190 -3.80 -4.36 13.44
CA GLY A 190 -5.18 -3.91 13.22
C GLY A 190 -5.38 -2.46 13.62
N GLN A 191 -4.85 -2.05 14.77
CA GLN A 191 -4.91 -0.66 15.23
C GLN A 191 -4.07 0.28 14.35
N LEU A 192 -2.90 -0.15 13.87
CA LEU A 192 -2.12 0.60 12.87
C LEU A 192 -2.89 0.81 11.56
N SER A 193 -3.58 -0.24 11.08
CA SER A 193 -4.42 -0.15 9.87
C SER A 193 -5.57 0.85 10.08
N TRP A 194 -6.24 0.81 11.22
CA TRP A 194 -7.28 1.77 11.61
C TRP A 194 -6.76 3.21 11.68
N MET A 195 -5.59 3.41 12.31
CA MET A 195 -4.95 4.71 12.41
C MET A 195 -4.53 5.28 11.05
N GLY A 196 -4.22 4.42 10.07
CA GLY A 196 -3.94 4.82 8.69
C GLY A 196 -5.10 5.55 7.98
N GLY A 197 -6.33 5.43 8.49
CA GLY A 197 -7.48 6.21 8.00
C GLY A 197 -7.59 7.62 8.60
N LYS A 198 -6.82 7.93 9.65
CA LYS A 198 -6.87 9.18 10.40
C LYS A 198 -5.61 10.02 10.20
N PHE A 199 -4.45 9.37 10.23
CA PHE A 199 -3.15 10.00 10.05
C PHE A 199 -2.63 9.78 8.63
N PRO A 200 -1.81 10.70 8.08
CA PRO A 200 -1.08 10.41 6.86
C PRO A 200 -0.04 9.30 7.09
N ILE A 201 0.55 8.83 6.01
CA ILE A 201 1.56 7.77 6.04
C ILE A 201 2.82 8.22 6.83
N ASP A 202 3.15 9.51 6.76
CA ASP A 202 4.31 10.16 7.38
C ASP A 202 3.89 11.04 8.58
N ILE A 203 4.01 10.48 9.79
CA ILE A 203 3.66 11.18 11.04
C ILE A 203 4.86 11.86 11.73
N GLY A 204 6.07 11.73 11.16
CA GLY A 204 7.30 12.27 11.77
C GLY A 204 8.03 11.28 12.67
N VAL A 205 7.75 9.98 12.53
CA VAL A 205 8.33 8.91 13.36
C VAL A 205 9.30 8.09 12.53
N GLU A 206 10.57 8.10 12.89
CA GLU A 206 11.57 7.23 12.25
C GLU A 206 11.51 5.80 12.80
N PHE A 207 10.89 4.89 12.06
CA PHE A 207 10.85 3.48 12.42
C PHE A 207 12.15 2.78 11.98
N ILE A 208 12.84 2.16 12.94
CA ILE A 208 14.11 1.46 12.70
C ILE A 208 13.90 -0.05 12.79
N TRP A 209 14.16 -0.76 11.70
CA TRP A 209 14.05 -2.22 11.62
C TRP A 209 15.32 -2.86 11.05
N TYR A 210 15.65 -4.03 11.55
CA TYR A 210 16.76 -4.86 11.07
C TYR A 210 16.19 -5.99 10.20
N PRO A 211 16.68 -6.14 8.95
CA PRO A 211 16.36 -7.27 8.08
C PRO A 211 16.53 -8.61 8.78
N ALA A 212 15.60 -9.53 8.51
CA ALA A 212 15.65 -10.88 9.04
C ALA A 212 16.36 -11.85 8.07
N LEU A 213 16.32 -11.54 6.78
CA LEU A 213 16.92 -12.33 5.71
C LEU A 213 18.03 -11.53 5.00
N GLY A 214 18.79 -12.23 4.15
CA GLY A 214 19.90 -11.65 3.40
C GLY A 214 21.23 -11.64 4.14
N TYR A 215 22.21 -10.98 3.53
CA TYR A 215 23.58 -10.91 4.03
C TYR A 215 23.82 -9.70 4.95
N ASN A 216 22.89 -8.76 4.99
CA ASN A 216 23.00 -7.46 5.67
C ASN A 216 22.09 -7.35 6.92
N THR A 217 21.89 -8.44 7.67
CA THR A 217 20.97 -8.48 8.84
C THR A 217 21.35 -7.53 9.98
N GLU A 218 22.59 -7.03 10.01
CA GLU A 218 23.07 -6.08 11.02
C GLU A 218 22.85 -4.61 10.62
N ARG A 219 22.53 -4.34 9.35
CA ARG A 219 22.32 -2.97 8.85
C ARG A 219 20.89 -2.53 9.15
N PRO A 220 20.67 -1.48 9.97
CA PRO A 220 19.33 -0.96 10.21
C PRO A 220 18.79 -0.25 8.97
N MET A 221 17.48 -0.36 8.80
CA MET A 221 16.72 0.45 7.86
C MET A 221 15.80 1.37 8.63
N THR A 222 15.79 2.64 8.24
CA THR A 222 14.99 3.68 8.87
C THR A 222 14.03 4.28 7.85
N GLN A 223 12.73 4.30 8.15
CA GLN A 223 11.75 5.03 7.33
C GLN A 223 10.71 5.72 8.22
N ASN A 224 10.36 6.96 7.87
CA ASN A 224 9.22 7.67 8.45
C ASN A 224 7.94 7.32 7.70
N ASN A 225 7.39 6.14 8.01
CA ASN A 225 6.27 5.59 7.27
C ASN A 225 5.47 4.56 8.10
N LEU A 226 4.18 4.80 8.33
CA LEU A 226 3.30 3.88 9.07
C LEU A 226 3.08 2.55 8.35
N LYS A 227 3.04 2.54 7.01
CA LYS A 227 2.91 1.32 6.21
C LYS A 227 4.21 0.50 6.28
N PHE A 228 5.36 1.15 6.41
CA PHE A 228 6.63 0.46 6.69
C PHE A 228 6.57 -0.28 8.03
N GLU A 229 6.15 0.38 9.11
CA GLU A 229 5.96 -0.27 10.42
C GLU A 229 4.99 -1.46 10.30
N LEU A 230 3.85 -1.27 9.65
CA LEU A 230 2.85 -2.33 9.43
C LEU A 230 3.42 -3.52 8.67
N ALA A 231 4.16 -3.30 7.58
CA ALA A 231 4.80 -4.37 6.80
C ALA A 231 5.77 -5.22 7.66
N ASN A 232 6.59 -4.58 8.48
CA ASN A 232 7.53 -5.28 9.37
C ASN A 232 6.81 -6.08 10.47
N VAL A 233 5.74 -5.53 11.05
CA VAL A 233 4.91 -6.21 12.05
C VAL A 233 4.22 -7.44 11.44
N LEU A 234 3.68 -7.31 10.23
CA LEU A 234 3.06 -8.43 9.50
C LEU A 234 4.09 -9.48 9.08
N TYR A 235 5.30 -9.08 8.70
CA TYR A 235 6.40 -10.02 8.45
C TYR A 235 6.68 -10.86 9.69
N ASN A 236 6.75 -10.23 10.87
CA ASN A 236 6.92 -10.95 12.13
C ASN A 236 5.73 -11.88 12.45
N LEU A 237 4.52 -11.57 12.02
CA LEU A 237 3.39 -12.49 12.11
C LEU A 237 3.57 -13.72 11.21
N ALA A 238 4.02 -13.54 9.97
CA ALA A 238 4.36 -14.65 9.08
C ALA A 238 5.49 -15.52 9.67
N ALA A 239 6.50 -14.87 10.27
CA ALA A 239 7.58 -15.55 10.97
C ALA A 239 7.08 -16.37 12.16
N LEU A 240 6.19 -15.80 12.99
CA LEU A 240 5.56 -16.50 14.09
C LEU A 240 4.80 -17.75 13.60
N TYR A 241 3.98 -17.62 12.56
CA TYR A 241 3.27 -18.76 11.98
C TYR A 241 4.22 -19.84 11.46
N SER A 242 5.29 -19.47 10.76
CA SER A 242 6.28 -20.44 10.27
C SER A 242 6.98 -21.20 11.40
N GLN A 243 7.29 -20.53 12.51
CA GLN A 243 7.93 -21.15 13.66
C GLN A 243 6.96 -22.00 14.51
N LEU A 244 5.69 -21.60 14.62
CA LEU A 244 4.63 -22.42 15.23
C LEU A 244 4.37 -23.70 14.42
N ALA A 245 4.43 -23.60 13.10
CA ALA A 245 4.32 -24.76 12.22
C ALA A 245 5.50 -25.73 12.42
N MET A 246 6.71 -25.20 12.62
CA MET A 246 7.90 -26.00 12.91
C MET A 246 7.86 -26.65 14.30
N SER A 247 7.32 -25.98 15.32
CA SER A 247 7.22 -26.52 16.69
C SER A 247 6.09 -27.54 16.87
N SER A 248 5.17 -27.64 15.90
CA SER A 248 4.06 -28.60 15.92
C SER A 248 4.53 -30.05 15.79
N ASN A 249 3.88 -30.97 16.51
CA ASN A 249 4.25 -32.39 16.50
C ASN A 249 3.90 -33.09 15.16
N ARG A 250 4.90 -33.28 14.30
CA ARG A 250 4.77 -33.92 12.99
C ARG A 250 4.60 -35.45 13.03
N GLY A 251 4.70 -36.08 14.20
CA GLY A 251 4.45 -37.51 14.38
C GLY A 251 2.97 -37.86 14.52
N THR A 252 2.08 -36.86 14.61
CA THR A 252 0.63 -37.02 14.74
C THR A 252 -0.10 -36.37 13.58
N THR A 253 -1.25 -36.91 13.19
CA THR A 253 -2.03 -36.38 12.06
C THR A 253 -2.61 -35.00 12.37
N GLU A 254 -2.93 -34.74 13.63
CA GLU A 254 -3.44 -33.50 14.19
C GLU A 254 -2.35 -32.42 14.15
N GLY A 255 -1.13 -32.74 14.58
CA GLY A 255 -0.01 -31.81 14.52
C GLY A 255 0.37 -31.46 13.07
N LEU A 256 0.28 -32.40 12.13
CA LEU A 256 0.48 -32.13 10.70
C LEU A 256 -0.63 -31.23 10.12
N LYS A 257 -1.88 -31.41 10.55
CA LYS A 257 -3.00 -30.53 10.15
C LYS A 257 -2.78 -29.10 10.66
N SER A 258 -2.37 -28.95 11.92
CA SER A 258 -2.06 -27.65 12.52
C SER A 258 -0.87 -26.98 11.84
N ALA A 259 0.22 -27.72 11.60
CA ALA A 259 1.40 -27.21 10.89
C ALA A 259 1.05 -26.75 9.46
N CYS A 260 0.27 -27.54 8.73
CA CYS A 260 -0.23 -27.18 7.41
C CYS A 260 -1.02 -25.85 7.46
N ASN A 261 -1.96 -25.72 8.40
CA ASN A 261 -2.74 -24.49 8.56
C ASN A 261 -1.85 -23.28 8.86
N TYR A 262 -0.87 -23.41 9.76
CA TYR A 262 0.04 -22.30 10.07
C TYR A 262 0.91 -21.89 8.88
N PHE A 263 1.43 -22.84 8.08
CA PHE A 263 2.16 -22.49 6.86
C PHE A 263 1.26 -21.81 5.81
N CYS A 264 0.01 -22.26 5.65
CA CYS A 264 -0.97 -21.58 4.77
C CYS A 264 -1.28 -20.16 5.25
N LEU A 265 -1.37 -19.93 6.56
CA LEU A 265 -1.55 -18.60 7.14
C LEU A 265 -0.31 -17.73 6.90
N ALA A 266 0.90 -18.26 7.11
CA ALA A 266 2.15 -17.55 6.82
C ALA A 266 2.24 -17.11 5.34
N ALA A 267 1.91 -18.02 4.41
CA ALA A 267 1.84 -17.71 2.99
C ALA A 267 0.81 -16.61 2.69
N GLY A 268 -0.37 -16.67 3.32
CA GLY A 268 -1.40 -15.64 3.16
C GLY A 268 -0.96 -14.27 3.66
N VAL A 269 -0.28 -14.20 4.80
CA VAL A 269 0.26 -12.93 5.34
C VAL A 269 1.31 -12.34 4.39
N LEU A 270 2.22 -13.16 3.86
CA LEU A 270 3.22 -12.71 2.88
C LEU A 270 2.57 -12.20 1.59
N SER A 271 1.55 -12.90 1.10
CA SER A 271 0.77 -12.51 -0.07
C SER A 271 0.09 -11.14 0.14
N TYR A 272 -0.50 -10.92 1.31
CA TYR A 272 -1.12 -9.65 1.69
C TYR A 272 -0.10 -8.51 1.82
N ILE A 273 1.10 -8.76 2.38
CA ILE A 273 2.17 -7.76 2.41
C ILE A 273 2.52 -7.31 0.98
N LYS A 274 2.70 -8.27 0.06
CA LYS A 274 3.05 -8.02 -1.34
C LYS A 274 1.97 -7.26 -2.11
N THR A 275 0.71 -7.63 -1.94
CA THR A 275 -0.40 -7.14 -2.80
C THR A 275 -1.08 -5.90 -2.27
N ASP A 276 -1.19 -5.72 -0.95
CA ASP A 276 -1.93 -4.61 -0.34
C ASP A 276 -1.00 -3.59 0.32
N ILE A 277 0.03 -4.03 1.05
CA ILE A 277 0.83 -3.14 1.92
C ILE A 277 1.99 -2.47 1.19
N ILE A 278 2.81 -3.23 0.46
CA ILE A 278 3.99 -2.70 -0.25
C ILE A 278 3.59 -1.65 -1.31
N PRO A 279 2.52 -1.82 -2.11
CA PRO A 279 2.09 -0.78 -3.05
C PRO A 279 1.67 0.53 -2.36
N GLU A 280 1.12 0.47 -1.15
CA GLU A 280 0.74 1.65 -0.36
C GLU A 280 1.93 2.36 0.31
N LEU A 281 3.10 1.72 0.35
CA LEU A 281 4.29 2.26 1.00
C LEU A 281 4.77 3.58 0.35
N ARG A 282 4.59 3.74 -0.97
CA ARG A 282 5.07 4.89 -1.77
C ARG A 282 6.57 5.19 -1.61
N SER A 283 7.36 4.19 -1.20
CA SER A 283 8.82 4.23 -1.11
C SER A 283 9.39 2.91 -1.63
N THR A 284 10.71 2.86 -1.83
CA THR A 284 11.38 1.61 -2.23
C THR A 284 11.19 0.55 -1.14
N PRO A 285 10.67 -0.65 -1.49
CA PRO A 285 10.50 -1.71 -0.52
C PRO A 285 11.86 -2.17 0.02
N PRO A 286 11.89 -2.73 1.25
CA PRO A 286 13.05 -3.42 1.78
C PRO A 286 13.56 -4.50 0.84
N GLU A 287 14.88 -4.69 0.74
CA GLU A 287 15.48 -5.74 -0.10
C GLU A 287 14.96 -7.14 0.27
N ASP A 288 14.72 -7.40 1.55
CA ASP A 288 14.17 -8.67 2.05
C ASP A 288 12.63 -8.73 2.09
N MET A 289 11.97 -7.74 1.49
CA MET A 289 10.52 -7.69 1.22
C MET A 289 10.23 -7.14 -0.19
N ASP A 290 11.16 -7.33 -1.13
CA ASP A 290 10.89 -7.07 -2.55
C ASP A 290 9.98 -8.16 -3.13
N ASP A 291 9.44 -7.91 -4.33
CA ASP A 291 8.49 -8.81 -4.97
C ASP A 291 9.06 -10.22 -5.13
N ASN A 292 10.31 -10.37 -5.58
CA ASN A 292 10.92 -11.68 -5.79
C ASN A 292 11.13 -12.44 -4.47
N THR A 293 11.58 -11.75 -3.42
CA THR A 293 11.74 -12.36 -2.09
C THR A 293 10.39 -12.80 -1.55
N LEU A 294 9.38 -11.94 -1.55
CA LEU A 294 8.05 -12.27 -1.03
C LEU A 294 7.42 -13.44 -1.81
N GLU A 295 7.56 -13.48 -3.14
CA GLU A 295 7.10 -14.60 -3.97
C GLU A 295 7.81 -15.90 -3.59
N SER A 296 9.14 -15.85 -3.43
CA SER A 296 9.95 -17.00 -3.02
C SER A 296 9.52 -17.53 -1.64
N LEU A 297 9.27 -16.65 -0.68
CA LEU A 297 8.86 -17.02 0.66
C LEU A 297 7.43 -17.55 0.69
N GLU A 298 6.51 -16.97 -0.07
CA GLU A 298 5.13 -17.44 -0.21
C GLU A 298 5.10 -18.88 -0.75
N TYR A 299 5.82 -19.15 -1.85
CA TYR A 299 5.92 -20.51 -2.40
C TYR A 299 6.62 -21.49 -1.47
N LEU A 300 7.64 -21.04 -0.71
CA LEU A 300 8.30 -21.87 0.28
C LEU A 300 7.33 -22.31 1.39
N MET A 301 6.54 -21.38 1.92
CA MET A 301 5.52 -21.70 2.94
C MET A 301 4.45 -22.65 2.37
N LEU A 302 4.00 -22.44 1.14
CA LEU A 302 3.04 -23.34 0.47
C LEU A 302 3.62 -24.74 0.21
N ALA A 303 4.90 -24.83 -0.18
CA ALA A 303 5.59 -26.10 -0.36
C ALA A 303 5.64 -26.90 0.94
N GLN A 304 6.00 -26.24 2.04
CA GLN A 304 6.06 -26.85 3.37
C GLN A 304 4.67 -27.23 3.91
N ALA A 305 3.63 -26.44 3.61
CA ALA A 305 2.23 -26.79 3.92
C ALA A 305 1.78 -28.05 3.17
N GLN A 306 2.03 -28.09 1.86
CA GLN A 306 1.69 -29.23 1.01
C GLN A 306 2.47 -30.48 1.43
N GLU A 307 3.75 -30.33 1.85
CA GLU A 307 4.56 -31.41 2.42
C GLU A 307 3.94 -31.98 3.70
N CYS A 308 3.41 -31.13 4.59
CA CYS A 308 2.69 -31.59 5.78
C CYS A 308 1.44 -32.40 5.41
N PHE A 309 0.68 -31.94 4.42
CA PHE A 309 -0.51 -32.66 3.95
C PHE A 309 -0.15 -34.00 3.28
N TRP A 310 0.91 -34.03 2.47
CA TRP A 310 1.44 -35.25 1.88
C TRP A 310 1.85 -36.26 2.97
N GLN A 311 2.60 -35.82 3.98
CA GLN A 311 3.02 -36.68 5.10
C GLN A 311 1.80 -37.24 5.84
N LYS A 312 0.77 -36.41 6.06
CA LYS A 312 -0.48 -36.86 6.67
C LYS A 312 -1.18 -37.92 5.81
N ALA A 313 -1.27 -37.72 4.49
CA ALA A 313 -1.87 -38.70 3.59
C ALA A 313 -1.13 -40.04 3.57
N VAL A 314 0.20 -40.01 3.71
CA VAL A 314 1.02 -41.23 3.88
C VAL A 314 0.69 -41.93 5.20
N MET A 315 0.56 -41.18 6.31
CA MET A 315 0.21 -41.74 7.62
C MET A 315 -1.21 -42.34 7.65
N ASP A 316 -2.16 -41.67 7.00
CA ASP A 316 -3.54 -42.13 6.85
C ASP A 316 -3.70 -43.28 5.84
N ARG A 317 -2.59 -43.75 5.24
CA ARG A 317 -2.55 -44.86 4.26
C ARG A 317 -3.46 -44.62 3.05
N TYR A 318 -3.43 -43.41 2.50
CA TYR A 318 -4.12 -43.11 1.25
C TYR A 318 -3.56 -43.96 0.11
N LYS A 319 -4.35 -44.12 -0.97
CA LYS A 319 -3.89 -44.83 -2.18
C LYS A 319 -2.65 -44.16 -2.77
N ASP A 320 -1.71 -44.97 -3.25
CA ASP A 320 -0.42 -44.49 -3.79
C ASP A 320 -0.59 -43.49 -4.94
N ALA A 321 -1.60 -43.68 -5.81
CA ALA A 321 -1.94 -42.70 -6.85
C ALA A 321 -2.24 -41.30 -6.27
N SER A 322 -2.98 -41.21 -5.16
CA SER A 322 -3.29 -39.93 -4.52
C SER A 322 -2.04 -39.31 -3.88
N ILE A 323 -1.22 -40.14 -3.22
CA ILE A 323 0.04 -39.71 -2.60
C ILE A 323 1.01 -39.19 -3.68
N ALA A 324 1.07 -39.83 -4.84
CA ALA A 324 1.88 -39.38 -5.98
C ALA A 324 1.46 -37.99 -6.47
N LYS A 325 0.15 -37.75 -6.62
CA LYS A 325 -0.39 -36.44 -7.04
C LYS A 325 -0.06 -35.32 -6.04
N LEU A 326 -0.10 -35.64 -4.75
CA LEU A 326 0.27 -34.69 -3.69
C LEU A 326 1.77 -34.39 -3.73
N ALA A 327 2.63 -35.41 -3.84
CA ALA A 327 4.09 -35.25 -3.92
C ALA A 327 4.52 -34.45 -5.15
N ALA A 328 3.90 -34.69 -6.30
CA ALA A 328 4.15 -33.93 -7.52
C ALA A 328 3.89 -32.43 -7.30
N LYS A 329 2.81 -32.08 -6.59
CA LYS A 329 2.51 -30.69 -6.28
C LYS A 329 3.48 -30.07 -5.26
N VAL A 330 3.97 -30.84 -4.29
CA VAL A 330 5.05 -30.39 -3.37
C VAL A 330 6.30 -30.03 -4.17
N SER A 331 6.68 -30.88 -5.13
CA SER A 331 7.83 -30.65 -6.01
C SER A 331 7.65 -29.35 -6.81
N ASP A 332 6.48 -29.13 -7.41
CA ASP A 332 6.20 -27.91 -8.18
C ASP A 332 6.35 -26.63 -7.31
N PHE A 333 5.86 -26.64 -6.07
CA PHE A 333 5.99 -25.49 -5.17
C PHE A 333 7.43 -25.23 -4.72
N TYR A 334 8.22 -26.25 -4.37
CA TYR A 334 9.63 -26.06 -4.06
C TYR A 334 10.44 -25.59 -5.27
N GLY A 335 10.10 -26.06 -6.47
CA GLY A 335 10.69 -25.58 -7.72
C GLY A 335 10.43 -24.09 -7.93
N ALA A 336 9.17 -23.66 -7.81
CA ALA A 336 8.80 -22.25 -7.90
C ALA A 336 9.49 -21.39 -6.83
N ALA A 337 9.58 -21.86 -5.58
CA ALA A 337 10.30 -21.16 -4.52
C ALA A 337 11.78 -20.99 -4.85
N GLY A 338 12.44 -22.01 -5.43
CA GLY A 338 13.82 -21.92 -5.89
C GLY A 338 14.01 -20.95 -7.05
N ASP A 339 13.13 -20.98 -8.05
CA ASP A 339 13.20 -20.12 -9.24
C ASP A 339 13.06 -18.63 -8.89
N TRP A 340 12.17 -18.28 -7.97
CA TRP A 340 12.06 -16.92 -7.44
C TRP A 340 13.22 -16.57 -6.51
N GLY A 341 13.67 -17.51 -5.68
CA GLY A 341 14.80 -17.32 -4.78
C GLY A 341 16.10 -16.98 -5.51
N ILE A 342 16.34 -17.52 -6.72
CA ILE A 342 17.51 -17.18 -7.55
C ILE A 342 17.47 -15.72 -8.05
N LYS A 343 16.29 -15.14 -8.20
CA LYS A 343 16.10 -13.75 -8.65
C LYS A 343 16.17 -12.74 -7.51
N SER A 344 16.11 -13.21 -6.26
CA SER A 344 16.14 -12.39 -5.06
C SER A 344 17.57 -12.26 -4.54
N ASP A 345 17.95 -11.04 -4.14
CA ASP A 345 19.23 -10.77 -3.49
C ASP A 345 19.23 -11.12 -1.99
N ALA A 346 18.05 -11.23 -1.37
CA ALA A 346 17.89 -11.53 0.06
C ALA A 346 17.82 -13.03 0.38
N ILE A 347 17.41 -13.89 -0.57
CA ILE A 347 17.35 -15.33 -0.35
C ILE A 347 18.76 -15.93 -0.40
N THR A 348 19.20 -16.47 0.74
CA THR A 348 20.55 -17.05 0.85
C THR A 348 20.72 -18.28 -0.05
N THR A 349 21.94 -18.46 -0.55
CA THR A 349 22.30 -19.62 -1.39
C THR A 349 21.97 -20.97 -0.72
N GLN A 350 22.06 -21.06 0.62
CA GLN A 350 21.70 -22.28 1.35
C GLN A 350 20.21 -22.64 1.21
N TRP A 351 19.33 -21.64 1.22
CA TRP A 351 17.89 -21.84 1.05
C TRP A 351 17.57 -22.30 -0.37
N ILE A 352 18.25 -21.75 -1.37
CA ILE A 352 18.13 -22.17 -2.79
C ILE A 352 18.55 -23.64 -2.97
N HIS A 353 19.67 -24.06 -2.36
CA HIS A 353 20.09 -25.46 -2.39
C HIS A 353 19.10 -26.39 -1.67
N HIS A 354 18.53 -25.94 -0.54
CA HIS A 354 17.52 -26.69 0.19
C HIS A 354 16.25 -26.90 -0.63
N THR A 355 15.70 -25.83 -1.23
CA THR A 355 14.49 -25.92 -2.08
C THR A 355 14.74 -26.76 -3.33
N THR A 356 15.91 -26.63 -3.96
CA THR A 356 16.30 -27.47 -5.11
C THR A 356 16.38 -28.95 -4.75
N ALA A 357 17.00 -29.30 -3.62
CA ALA A 357 17.08 -30.68 -3.15
C ALA A 357 15.69 -31.24 -2.82
N LYS A 358 14.84 -30.47 -2.14
CA LYS A 358 13.46 -30.83 -1.82
C LYS A 358 12.59 -30.99 -3.07
N HIS A 359 12.74 -30.10 -4.05
CA HIS A 359 12.07 -30.20 -5.34
C HIS A 359 12.33 -31.57 -6.00
N HIS A 360 13.60 -31.94 -6.12
CA HIS A 360 13.98 -33.22 -6.73
C HIS A 360 13.64 -34.43 -5.84
N HIS A 361 13.72 -34.30 -4.52
CA HIS A 361 13.28 -35.33 -3.57
C HIS A 361 11.80 -35.67 -3.76
N PHE A 362 10.93 -34.65 -3.81
CA PHE A 362 9.49 -34.87 -3.99
C PHE A 362 9.13 -35.27 -5.42
N ALA A 363 9.90 -34.87 -6.43
CA ALA A 363 9.76 -35.40 -7.79
C ALA A 363 10.02 -36.91 -7.82
N ALA A 364 11.09 -37.36 -7.15
CA ALA A 364 11.39 -38.78 -7.00
C ALA A 364 10.30 -39.52 -6.20
N ALA A 365 9.88 -38.95 -5.05
CA ALA A 365 8.83 -39.55 -4.23
C ALA A 365 7.50 -39.69 -4.99
N ALA A 366 7.16 -38.74 -5.86
CA ALA A 366 5.98 -38.81 -6.72
C ALA A 366 6.07 -39.95 -7.73
N GLN A 367 7.21 -40.11 -8.41
CA GLN A 367 7.42 -41.20 -9.36
C GLN A 367 7.45 -42.56 -8.68
N TYR A 368 8.10 -42.66 -7.51
CA TYR A 368 8.12 -43.88 -6.70
C TYR A 368 6.70 -44.34 -6.33
N ARG A 369 5.88 -43.42 -5.81
CA ARG A 369 4.49 -43.72 -5.45
C ARG A 369 3.65 -44.10 -6.67
N GLN A 370 3.85 -43.43 -7.80
CA GLN A 370 3.17 -43.83 -9.03
C GLN A 370 3.64 -45.21 -9.52
N ALA A 371 4.89 -45.60 -9.31
CA ALA A 371 5.37 -46.93 -9.62
C ALA A 371 4.67 -48.01 -8.75
N CYS A 372 4.46 -47.73 -7.46
CA CYS A 372 3.67 -48.61 -6.58
C CYS A 372 2.22 -48.78 -7.08
N ASP A 373 1.57 -47.71 -7.55
CA ASP A 373 0.23 -47.79 -8.18
C ASP A 373 0.25 -48.59 -9.50
N CYS A 374 1.34 -48.51 -10.27
CA CYS A 374 1.52 -49.32 -11.48
C CYS A 374 1.68 -50.82 -11.14
N LEU A 375 2.41 -51.14 -10.08
CA LEU A 375 2.56 -52.50 -9.55
C LEU A 375 1.20 -53.10 -9.16
N GLU A 376 0.39 -52.34 -8.40
CA GLU A 376 -0.97 -52.76 -8.02
C GLU A 376 -1.86 -53.01 -9.25
N LYS A 377 -1.69 -52.21 -10.31
CA LYS A 377 -2.42 -52.33 -11.59
C LYS A 377 -1.79 -53.30 -12.58
N ARG A 378 -0.75 -54.04 -12.18
CA ARG A 378 -0.03 -55.03 -13.01
C ARG A 378 0.60 -54.44 -14.28
N LYS A 379 1.01 -53.17 -14.24
CA LYS A 379 1.71 -52.46 -15.32
C LYS A 379 3.23 -52.49 -15.10
N TYR A 380 3.82 -53.68 -15.17
CA TYR A 380 5.22 -53.91 -14.77
C TYR A 380 6.25 -53.14 -15.62
N GLY A 381 6.01 -52.96 -16.92
CA GLY A 381 6.88 -52.14 -17.78
C GLY A 381 6.91 -50.67 -17.35
N GLU A 382 5.72 -50.10 -17.06
CA GLU A 382 5.58 -48.71 -16.60
C GLU A 382 6.17 -48.52 -15.19
N GLU A 383 6.03 -49.51 -14.31
CA GLU A 383 6.68 -49.53 -12.98
C GLU A 383 8.19 -49.37 -13.10
N VAL A 384 8.87 -50.19 -13.92
CA VAL A 384 10.33 -50.11 -14.13
C VAL A 384 10.74 -48.73 -14.67
N ALA A 385 10.01 -48.21 -15.67
CA ALA A 385 10.30 -46.90 -16.24
C ALA A 385 10.20 -45.76 -15.21
N ARG A 386 9.18 -45.79 -14.34
CA ARG A 386 8.98 -44.79 -13.28
C ARG A 386 9.99 -44.92 -12.15
N LEU A 387 10.39 -46.13 -11.77
CA LEU A 387 11.45 -46.37 -10.78
C LEU A 387 12.81 -45.85 -11.29
N ARG A 388 13.13 -46.07 -12.57
CA ARG A 388 14.33 -45.49 -13.21
C ARG A 388 14.31 -43.96 -13.19
N ASP A 389 13.17 -43.34 -13.49
CA ASP A 389 13.02 -41.88 -13.41
C ASP A 389 13.17 -41.36 -11.97
N SER A 390 12.59 -42.07 -10.99
CA SER A 390 12.74 -41.76 -9.57
C SER A 390 14.21 -41.77 -9.15
N ILE A 391 15.00 -42.77 -9.54
CA ILE A 391 16.44 -42.81 -9.26
C ILE A 391 17.18 -41.64 -9.90
N ALA A 392 16.86 -41.29 -11.14
CA ALA A 392 17.46 -40.14 -11.81
C ALA A 392 17.18 -38.84 -11.03
N CYS A 393 15.94 -38.61 -10.58
CA CYS A 393 15.59 -37.47 -9.75
C CYS A 393 16.33 -37.46 -8.40
N VAL A 394 16.49 -38.61 -7.74
CA VAL A 394 17.27 -38.71 -6.49
C VAL A 394 18.75 -38.35 -6.73
N HIS A 395 19.33 -38.76 -7.85
CA HIS A 395 20.70 -38.40 -8.19
C HIS A 395 20.88 -36.90 -8.42
N GLU A 396 19.90 -36.24 -9.04
CA GLU A 396 19.89 -34.77 -9.15
C GLU A 396 19.83 -34.10 -7.78
N ALA A 397 18.94 -34.57 -6.88
CA ALA A 397 18.87 -34.06 -5.50
C ALA A 397 20.20 -34.24 -4.74
N LEU A 398 20.90 -35.37 -4.95
CA LEU A 398 22.16 -35.68 -4.27
C LEU A 398 23.33 -34.82 -4.74
N LYS A 399 23.23 -34.11 -5.87
CA LYS A 399 24.24 -33.10 -6.26
C LYS A 399 24.34 -31.97 -5.23
N GLU A 400 23.24 -31.69 -4.55
CA GLU A 400 23.13 -30.66 -3.51
C GLU A 400 23.53 -31.16 -2.10
N ALA A 401 23.98 -32.42 -1.97
CA ALA A 401 24.26 -33.08 -0.69
C ALA A 401 25.24 -32.31 0.22
N LYS A 402 26.13 -31.50 -0.35
CA LYS A 402 27.13 -30.70 0.39
C LYS A 402 26.52 -29.50 1.14
N TYR A 403 25.35 -29.02 0.71
CA TYR A 403 24.75 -27.78 1.19
C TYR A 403 23.49 -28.00 2.04
N ILE A 404 22.99 -29.23 2.09
CA ILE A 404 21.75 -29.58 2.80
C ILE A 404 22.01 -30.12 4.21
N ASN A 405 20.98 -30.01 5.06
CA ASN A 405 20.99 -30.57 6.41
C ASN A 405 21.10 -32.10 6.39
N LYS A 406 21.76 -32.68 7.39
CA LYS A 406 21.91 -34.13 7.59
C LYS A 406 20.56 -34.88 7.63
N VAL A 407 19.50 -34.26 8.17
CA VAL A 407 18.16 -34.87 8.21
C VAL A 407 17.59 -35.03 6.79
N VAL A 408 17.63 -33.96 5.99
CA VAL A 408 17.19 -33.97 4.57
C VAL A 408 18.01 -34.98 3.77
N LEU A 409 19.32 -35.03 4.00
CA LEU A 409 20.22 -35.98 3.36
C LEU A 409 19.92 -37.44 3.77
N GLY A 410 19.56 -37.66 5.03
CA GLY A 410 19.11 -38.96 5.55
C GLY A 410 17.85 -39.46 4.84
N ASP A 411 16.83 -38.61 4.76
CA ASP A 411 15.57 -38.93 4.07
C ASP A 411 15.80 -39.23 2.58
N LEU A 412 16.67 -38.46 1.93
CA LEU A 412 17.01 -38.65 0.52
C LEU A 412 17.75 -39.98 0.28
N ASN A 413 18.70 -40.35 1.15
CA ASN A 413 19.37 -41.65 1.08
C ASN A 413 18.42 -42.80 1.41
N GLY A 414 17.49 -42.61 2.34
CA GLY A 414 16.43 -43.58 2.64
C GLY A 414 15.55 -43.85 1.42
N LEU A 415 15.09 -42.80 0.75
CA LEU A 415 14.34 -42.92 -0.51
C LEU A 415 15.19 -43.59 -1.60
N LYS A 416 16.45 -43.21 -1.76
CA LYS A 416 17.37 -43.83 -2.73
C LYS A 416 17.45 -45.34 -2.54
N ASN A 417 17.71 -45.78 -1.31
CA ASN A 417 17.90 -47.20 -1.01
C ASN A 417 16.63 -47.99 -1.32
N LYS A 418 15.47 -47.47 -0.90
CA LYS A 418 14.17 -48.10 -1.16
C LYS A 418 13.85 -48.21 -2.65
N VAL A 419 14.00 -47.12 -3.41
CA VAL A 419 13.75 -47.11 -4.86
C VAL A 419 14.72 -48.04 -5.59
N THR A 420 15.99 -48.10 -5.15
CA THR A 420 17.00 -48.98 -5.77
C THR A 420 16.68 -50.46 -5.54
N GLU A 421 16.21 -50.82 -4.34
CA GLU A 421 15.79 -52.18 -4.02
C GLU A 421 14.55 -52.58 -4.82
N ASP A 422 13.52 -51.72 -4.83
CA ASP A 422 12.29 -51.95 -5.61
C ASP A 422 12.57 -52.02 -7.12
N LEU A 423 13.50 -51.20 -7.64
CA LEU A 423 13.90 -51.26 -9.05
C LEU A 423 14.55 -52.60 -9.39
N LYS A 424 15.49 -53.09 -8.56
CA LYS A 424 16.14 -54.39 -8.80
C LYS A 424 15.13 -55.53 -8.82
N ARG A 425 14.11 -55.47 -7.94
CA ARG A 425 13.02 -56.44 -7.92
C ARG A 425 12.15 -56.33 -9.17
N ALA A 426 11.70 -55.13 -9.53
CA ALA A 426 10.84 -54.90 -10.69
C ALA A 426 11.53 -55.27 -12.02
N GLU A 427 12.82 -54.95 -12.17
CA GLU A 427 13.61 -55.35 -13.35
C GLU A 427 13.75 -56.87 -13.44
N LYS A 428 14.13 -57.53 -12.34
CA LYS A 428 14.25 -58.99 -12.32
C LYS A 428 12.93 -59.70 -12.66
N ASP A 429 11.82 -59.25 -12.08
CA ASP A 429 10.51 -59.87 -12.32
C ASP A 429 10.03 -59.60 -13.76
N ASN A 430 10.26 -58.40 -14.28
CA ASN A 430 9.89 -58.07 -15.65
C ASN A 430 10.75 -58.81 -16.69
N ASP A 431 12.05 -58.99 -16.43
CA ASP A 431 12.96 -59.68 -17.36
C ASP A 431 12.79 -61.21 -17.35
N LEU A 432 12.29 -61.79 -16.26
CA LEU A 432 12.14 -63.25 -16.11
C LEU A 432 10.70 -63.76 -16.22
N ILE A 433 9.72 -62.96 -15.83
CA ILE A 433 8.32 -63.43 -15.66
C ILE A 433 7.39 -62.72 -16.65
N TYR A 434 7.36 -61.38 -16.63
CA TYR A 434 6.29 -60.63 -17.32
C TYR A 434 6.65 -60.25 -18.76
N LEU A 435 7.92 -59.97 -19.04
CA LEU A 435 8.46 -59.58 -20.35
C LEU A 435 7.71 -58.41 -20.99
N ASN A 436 7.19 -57.48 -20.18
CA ASN A 436 6.50 -56.30 -20.69
C ASN A 436 7.53 -55.27 -21.21
N PRO A 437 7.26 -54.60 -22.35
CA PRO A 437 8.13 -53.55 -22.85
C PRO A 437 8.19 -52.38 -21.87
N VAL A 438 9.40 -51.90 -21.58
CA VAL A 438 9.62 -50.74 -20.71
C VAL A 438 9.45 -49.46 -21.55
N PRO A 439 8.42 -48.63 -21.32
CA PRO A 439 8.21 -47.43 -22.11
C PRO A 439 9.32 -46.41 -21.85
N PRO A 440 9.76 -45.66 -22.88
CA PRO A 440 10.68 -44.55 -22.70
C PRO A 440 10.02 -43.42 -21.90
N LYS A 441 10.84 -42.60 -21.23
CA LYS A 441 10.36 -41.48 -20.39
C LYS A 441 9.40 -40.51 -21.12
N SER A 442 9.56 -40.33 -22.43
CA SER A 442 8.70 -39.48 -23.26
C SER A 442 7.28 -39.99 -23.43
N GLU A 443 7.07 -41.30 -23.31
CA GLU A 443 5.75 -41.95 -23.45
C GLU A 443 5.02 -42.05 -22.09
N LEU A 444 5.73 -41.81 -20.98
CA LEU A 444 5.12 -41.81 -19.66
C LEU A 444 4.16 -40.64 -19.50
N LYS A 445 2.92 -40.95 -19.09
CA LYS A 445 1.95 -39.91 -18.73
C LYS A 445 2.51 -39.06 -17.59
N THR A 446 2.46 -37.74 -17.78
CA THR A 446 2.74 -36.76 -16.72
C THR A 446 1.81 -36.98 -15.54
N LEU A 447 2.35 -36.86 -14.32
CA LEU A 447 1.57 -37.04 -13.10
C LEU A 447 0.53 -35.91 -12.99
N ASP A 448 -0.70 -36.27 -12.61
CA ASP A 448 -1.69 -35.26 -12.23
C ASP A 448 -1.24 -34.60 -10.91
N ARG A 449 -1.70 -33.36 -10.64
CA ARG A 449 -1.35 -32.62 -9.43
C ARG A 449 -2.57 -32.45 -8.55
N ALA A 450 -2.42 -32.66 -7.25
CA ALA A 450 -3.46 -32.37 -6.26
C ALA A 450 -2.98 -31.24 -5.35
N ASN A 451 -3.66 -30.09 -5.39
CA ASN A 451 -3.33 -28.93 -4.56
C ASN A 451 -4.22 -28.88 -3.32
N MET A 452 -3.61 -28.89 -2.13
CA MET A 452 -4.29 -28.83 -0.84
C MET A 452 -3.82 -27.64 0.00
N ALA A 453 -2.67 -27.06 -0.32
CA ALA A 453 -2.14 -25.85 0.30
C ALA A 453 -2.53 -24.61 -0.53
N VAL A 454 -3.18 -23.67 0.13
CA VAL A 454 -3.57 -22.38 -0.47
C VAL A 454 -3.23 -21.29 0.53
N ALA A 455 -2.71 -20.17 0.03
CA ALA A 455 -2.42 -19.00 0.86
C ALA A 455 -3.72 -18.51 1.48
N LYS A 456 -3.77 -18.46 2.82
CA LYS A 456 -4.97 -18.08 3.56
C LYS A 456 -4.67 -16.81 4.34
N ILE A 457 -5.29 -15.70 3.94
CA ILE A 457 -5.17 -14.44 4.67
C ILE A 457 -6.01 -14.54 5.96
N PRO A 458 -5.43 -14.33 7.15
CA PRO A 458 -6.18 -14.25 8.40
C PRO A 458 -7.20 -13.11 8.36
N LYS A 459 -8.41 -13.34 8.88
CA LYS A 459 -9.49 -12.33 8.89
C LYS A 459 -9.13 -11.12 9.73
N GLU A 460 -8.34 -11.37 10.77
CA GLU A 460 -7.72 -10.40 11.67
C GLU A 460 -6.94 -9.31 10.91
N ILE A 461 -6.43 -9.64 9.72
CA ILE A 461 -5.60 -8.75 8.90
C ILE A 461 -6.39 -8.21 7.70
N SER A 462 -7.21 -9.02 7.04
CA SER A 462 -7.99 -8.59 5.88
C SER A 462 -9.14 -7.67 6.26
N GLU A 463 -9.76 -7.88 7.43
CA GLU A 463 -10.92 -7.13 7.91
C GLU A 463 -10.69 -6.61 9.35
N PRO A 464 -9.65 -5.80 9.60
CA PRO A 464 -9.26 -5.40 10.95
C PRO A 464 -10.37 -4.62 11.67
N ALA A 465 -11.17 -3.85 10.93
CA ALA A 465 -12.30 -3.09 11.46
C ALA A 465 -13.37 -3.98 12.14
N SER A 466 -13.51 -5.24 11.71
CA SER A 466 -14.46 -6.17 12.31
C SER A 466 -14.05 -6.63 13.72
N PHE A 467 -12.75 -6.56 14.05
CA PHE A 467 -12.16 -6.95 15.34
C PHE A 467 -11.95 -5.78 16.30
N ILE A 468 -12.21 -4.54 15.85
CA ILE A 468 -12.15 -3.32 16.66
C ILE A 468 -13.54 -3.00 17.23
N GLY A 469 -13.58 -2.68 18.52
CA GLY A 469 -14.78 -2.33 19.28
C GLY A 469 -14.60 -2.55 20.79
N ASP A 470 -15.44 -1.91 21.60
CA ASP A 470 -15.27 -1.86 23.07
C ASP A 470 -15.18 -3.24 23.75
N THR A 471 -15.84 -4.24 23.17
CA THR A 471 -15.85 -5.63 23.68
C THR A 471 -15.14 -6.62 22.75
N LYS A 472 -14.40 -6.13 21.74
CA LYS A 472 -13.77 -6.98 20.72
C LYS A 472 -12.29 -7.21 20.99
N GLU A 473 -11.70 -8.16 20.27
CA GLU A 473 -10.35 -8.67 20.55
C GLU A 473 -9.24 -7.62 20.43
N PHE A 474 -9.38 -6.61 19.56
CA PHE A 474 -8.37 -5.55 19.39
C PHE A 474 -8.62 -4.32 20.27
N GLY A 475 -9.66 -4.36 21.11
CA GLY A 475 -10.08 -3.25 21.95
C GLY A 475 -10.79 -2.13 21.18
N PRO A 476 -11.06 -1.00 21.85
CA PRO A 476 -11.78 0.13 21.27
C PRO A 476 -10.98 0.77 20.12
N PRO A 477 -11.66 1.45 19.17
CA PRO A 477 -11.00 2.17 18.10
C PRO A 477 -10.19 3.35 18.64
N LEU A 478 -8.86 3.28 18.50
CA LEU A 478 -7.99 4.36 18.94
C LEU A 478 -8.25 5.63 18.10
N PHE A 479 -8.18 6.79 18.76
CA PHE A 479 -8.40 8.10 18.14
C PHE A 479 -9.75 8.23 17.44
N ALA A 480 -10.80 7.51 17.89
CA ALA A 480 -12.11 7.52 17.25
C ALA A 480 -12.67 8.94 17.04
N LYS A 481 -12.49 9.81 18.05
CA LYS A 481 -12.92 11.22 18.05
C LYS A 481 -12.06 12.14 17.18
N LEU A 482 -10.87 11.70 16.77
CA LEU A 482 -10.00 12.47 15.89
C LEU A 482 -10.58 12.47 14.47
N VAL A 483 -10.84 13.67 13.96
CA VAL A 483 -11.27 13.90 12.59
C VAL A 483 -10.05 13.79 11.67
N PRO A 484 -10.08 13.04 10.56
CA PRO A 484 -8.92 12.91 9.68
C PRO A 484 -8.46 14.25 9.09
N PHE A 485 -7.14 14.44 8.93
CA PHE A 485 -6.56 15.67 8.36
C PHE A 485 -7.12 16.00 6.96
N ALA A 486 -7.40 15.00 6.14
CA ALA A 486 -7.98 15.20 4.81
C ALA A 486 -9.33 15.93 4.87
N VAL A 487 -10.12 15.74 5.92
CA VAL A 487 -11.41 16.43 6.13
C VAL A 487 -11.18 17.88 6.51
N HIS A 488 -10.18 18.16 7.37
CA HIS A 488 -9.81 19.55 7.69
C HIS A 488 -9.35 20.31 6.44
N VAL A 489 -8.47 19.71 5.63
CA VAL A 489 -8.02 20.31 4.36
C VAL A 489 -9.20 20.54 3.41
N ALA A 490 -10.10 19.57 3.27
CA ALA A 490 -11.29 19.71 2.43
C ALA A 490 -12.22 20.83 2.93
N ALA A 491 -12.40 20.97 4.25
CA ALA A 491 -13.20 22.03 4.86
C ALA A 491 -12.58 23.42 4.59
N SER A 492 -11.28 23.60 4.82
CA SER A 492 -10.60 24.87 4.53
C SER A 492 -10.66 25.25 3.05
N ILE A 493 -10.49 24.30 2.13
CA ILE A 493 -10.64 24.54 0.69
C ILE A 493 -12.07 24.95 0.35
N TYR A 494 -13.06 24.33 0.99
CA TYR A 494 -14.47 24.67 0.79
C TYR A 494 -14.76 26.09 1.28
N GLU A 495 -14.27 26.47 2.46
CA GLU A 495 -14.42 27.82 3.02
C GLU A 495 -13.78 28.87 2.10
N GLU A 496 -12.54 28.65 1.65
CA GLU A 496 -11.88 29.56 0.70
C GLU A 496 -12.67 29.70 -0.61
N ARG A 497 -13.19 28.60 -1.15
CA ARG A 497 -14.02 28.62 -2.37
C ARG A 497 -15.34 29.34 -2.16
N ARG A 498 -15.98 29.14 -1.01
CA ARG A 498 -17.22 29.82 -0.64
C ARG A 498 -16.97 31.33 -0.54
N ASP A 499 -15.93 31.73 0.19
CA ASP A 499 -15.63 33.14 0.43
C ASP A 499 -15.24 33.83 -0.87
N ARG A 500 -14.43 33.18 -1.72
CA ARG A 500 -14.12 33.69 -3.05
C ARG A 500 -15.36 33.84 -3.93
N LEU A 501 -16.29 32.88 -3.90
CA LEU A 501 -17.53 32.98 -4.67
C LEU A 501 -18.40 34.14 -4.19
N VAL A 502 -18.57 34.28 -2.87
CA VAL A 502 -19.40 35.34 -2.29
C VAL A 502 -18.79 36.71 -2.55
N ASN A 503 -17.49 36.88 -2.29
CA ASN A 503 -16.82 38.16 -2.49
C ASN A 503 -16.82 38.55 -3.97
N ASN A 504 -16.36 37.68 -4.85
CA ASN A 504 -16.15 38.06 -6.25
C ASN A 504 -17.46 38.12 -7.07
N SER A 505 -18.40 37.20 -6.85
CA SER A 505 -19.61 37.12 -7.69
C SER A 505 -20.78 37.90 -7.13
N ILE A 506 -20.80 38.19 -5.82
CA ILE A 506 -21.92 38.88 -5.19
C ILE A 506 -21.48 40.26 -4.73
N ILE A 507 -20.49 40.36 -3.84
CA ILE A 507 -20.12 41.64 -3.21
C ILE A 507 -19.49 42.58 -4.24
N ASP A 508 -18.44 42.15 -4.96
CA ASP A 508 -17.74 42.98 -5.92
C ASP A 508 -18.66 43.43 -7.07
N GLU A 509 -19.49 42.51 -7.60
CA GLU A 509 -20.46 42.87 -8.64
C GLU A 509 -21.51 43.88 -8.14
N LEU A 510 -22.01 43.72 -6.92
CA LEU A 510 -22.93 44.69 -6.31
C LEU A 510 -22.25 46.05 -6.08
N GLU A 511 -21.00 46.09 -5.63
CA GLU A 511 -20.25 47.34 -5.45
C GLU A 511 -19.98 48.04 -6.80
N ILE A 512 -19.62 47.29 -7.84
CA ILE A 512 -19.46 47.82 -9.20
C ILE A 512 -20.78 48.38 -9.73
N LEU A 513 -21.88 47.63 -9.59
CA LEU A 513 -23.20 48.09 -10.03
C LEU A 513 -23.66 49.31 -9.23
N THR A 514 -23.42 49.33 -7.92
CA THR A 514 -23.74 50.47 -7.06
C THR A 514 -22.94 51.70 -7.45
N THR A 515 -21.63 51.56 -7.68
CA THR A 515 -20.77 52.66 -8.15
C THR A 515 -21.24 53.17 -9.51
N ARG A 516 -21.57 52.28 -10.44
CA ARG A 516 -22.11 52.64 -11.76
C ARG A 516 -23.45 53.38 -11.67
N ILE A 517 -24.32 52.98 -10.74
CA ILE A 517 -25.56 53.72 -10.47
C ILE A 517 -25.24 55.13 -9.98
N HIS A 518 -24.29 55.29 -9.04
CA HIS A 518 -23.89 56.62 -8.56
C HIS A 518 -23.27 57.48 -9.67
N ASP A 519 -22.36 56.93 -10.47
CA ASP A 519 -21.73 57.64 -11.60
C ASP A 519 -22.75 58.07 -12.65
N THR A 520 -23.69 57.19 -13.00
CA THR A 520 -24.75 57.51 -13.96
C THR A 520 -25.69 58.58 -13.43
N LEU A 521 -26.15 58.48 -12.18
CA LEU A 521 -26.96 59.51 -11.54
C LEU A 521 -26.23 60.85 -11.48
N GLN A 522 -24.95 60.86 -11.09
CA GLN A 522 -24.12 62.05 -11.03
C GLN A 522 -23.93 62.69 -12.42
N SER A 523 -23.65 61.88 -13.46
CA SER A 523 -23.48 62.39 -14.83
C SER A 523 -24.75 63.03 -15.41
N LEU A 524 -25.92 62.56 -14.96
CA LEU A 524 -27.22 63.10 -15.34
C LEU A 524 -27.66 64.27 -14.42
N ASN A 525 -26.79 64.68 -13.48
CA ASN A 525 -27.08 65.61 -12.39
C ASN A 525 -28.35 65.23 -11.61
N LEU A 526 -28.73 63.95 -11.59
CA LEU A 526 -29.88 63.44 -10.88
C LEU A 526 -29.49 63.07 -9.45
N PRO A 527 -30.34 63.36 -8.45
CA PRO A 527 -31.70 63.91 -8.57
C PRO A 527 -31.78 65.44 -8.68
N GLY A 528 -30.65 66.15 -8.64
CA GLY A 528 -30.59 67.63 -8.62
C GLY A 528 -31.27 68.33 -9.81
N SER A 529 -31.19 67.76 -11.01
CA SER A 529 -31.77 68.32 -12.24
C SER A 529 -33.30 68.25 -12.28
N LEU A 530 -33.91 67.21 -11.74
CA LEU A 530 -35.38 67.12 -11.58
C LEU A 530 -35.89 68.08 -10.50
N GLN A 531 -35.15 68.21 -9.40
CA GLN A 531 -35.55 69.08 -8.29
C GLN A 531 -35.35 70.57 -8.57
N ALA A 532 -34.35 70.95 -9.37
CA ALA A 532 -34.15 72.33 -9.83
C ALA A 532 -35.31 72.81 -10.72
N LEU A 533 -36.00 71.89 -11.41
CA LEU A 533 -37.17 72.20 -12.24
C LEU A 533 -38.44 72.43 -11.40
N GLU A 534 -38.60 71.72 -10.28
CA GLU A 534 -39.78 71.85 -9.40
C GLU A 534 -39.74 73.10 -8.50
N LYS A 535 -38.56 73.67 -8.20
CA LYS A 535 -38.40 74.92 -7.43
C LYS A 535 -37.21 75.76 -7.94
N PRO A 536 -37.43 76.84 -8.72
CA PRO A 536 -36.34 77.58 -9.38
C PRO A 536 -35.46 78.44 -8.46
N LEU A 537 -35.74 78.54 -7.16
CA LEU A 537 -34.95 79.32 -6.19
C LEU A 537 -34.83 78.57 -4.86
N GLY A 538 -33.80 77.74 -4.74
CA GLY A 538 -33.44 77.03 -3.52
C GLY A 538 -32.43 75.92 -3.78
N LEU A 539 -31.64 75.55 -2.76
CA LEU A 539 -30.80 74.36 -2.81
C LEU A 539 -31.70 73.12 -3.04
N PRO A 540 -31.32 72.17 -3.92
CA PRO A 540 -32.09 70.94 -4.12
C PRO A 540 -32.38 70.22 -2.79
N PRO A 541 -33.64 69.81 -2.51
CA PRO A 541 -34.00 69.20 -1.24
C PRO A 541 -33.29 67.86 -0.96
N THR A 542 -32.76 67.15 -1.96
CA THR A 542 -31.87 66.00 -1.72
C THR A 542 -30.52 66.41 -1.15
N LEU A 543 -29.92 67.49 -1.64
CA LEU A 543 -28.68 68.04 -1.07
C LEU A 543 -28.94 68.59 0.33
N THR A 544 -30.11 69.20 0.56
CA THR A 544 -30.54 69.61 1.91
C THR A 544 -30.76 68.40 2.83
N SER A 545 -31.41 67.34 2.35
CA SER A 545 -31.60 66.09 3.11
C SER A 545 -30.28 65.42 3.44
N HIS A 546 -29.36 65.26 2.47
CA HIS A 546 -28.03 64.69 2.73
C HIS A 546 -27.20 65.58 3.65
N ALA A 547 -27.27 66.90 3.50
CA ALA A 547 -26.61 67.83 4.42
C ALA A 547 -27.22 67.75 5.84
N GLU A 548 -28.53 67.59 5.96
CA GLU A 548 -29.22 67.38 7.23
C GLU A 548 -28.89 66.01 7.83
N GLU A 549 -28.81 64.94 7.03
CA GLU A 549 -28.38 63.60 7.45
C GLU A 549 -26.94 63.63 7.97
N ILE A 550 -26.02 64.28 7.24
CA ILE A 550 -24.62 64.47 7.67
C ILE A 550 -24.54 65.28 8.97
N ARG A 551 -25.38 66.32 9.12
CA ARG A 551 -25.45 67.14 10.34
C ARG A 551 -26.09 66.41 11.51
N GLN A 552 -27.14 65.64 11.29
CA GLN A 552 -27.82 64.81 12.30
C GLN A 552 -26.93 63.65 12.74
N ALA A 553 -26.17 63.08 11.83
CA ALA A 553 -25.19 62.03 12.11
C ALA A 553 -23.94 62.58 12.80
N ASP A 554 -23.75 63.90 12.91
CA ASP A 554 -22.53 64.53 13.45
C ASP A 554 -21.27 63.98 12.77
N ALA A 555 -21.33 63.81 11.45
CA ALA A 555 -20.38 62.99 10.70
C ALA A 555 -18.94 63.54 10.79
N LEU A 556 -18.77 64.86 10.82
CA LEU A 556 -17.44 65.49 10.94
C LEU A 556 -16.78 65.15 12.28
N THR A 557 -17.52 65.28 13.38
CA THR A 557 -17.02 64.95 14.72
C THR A 557 -16.78 63.45 14.85
N ARG A 558 -17.62 62.60 14.23
CA ARG A 558 -17.40 61.15 14.17
C ARG A 558 -16.15 60.77 13.39
N LEU A 559 -15.91 61.40 12.23
CA LEU A 559 -14.69 61.19 11.44
C LEU A 559 -13.45 61.63 12.22
N GLN A 560 -13.48 62.82 12.84
CA GLN A 560 -12.40 63.31 13.70
C GLN A 560 -12.15 62.38 14.90
N ARG A 561 -13.21 61.86 15.52
CA ARG A 561 -13.11 60.85 16.58
C ARG A 561 -12.52 59.55 16.07
N SER A 562 -12.95 59.07 14.89
CA SER A 562 -12.39 57.87 14.27
C SER A 562 -10.89 58.03 14.00
N PHE A 563 -10.44 59.16 13.46
CA PHE A 563 -9.01 59.43 13.29
C PHE A 563 -8.26 59.46 14.63
N SER A 564 -8.86 60.06 15.67
CA SER A 564 -8.27 60.06 17.01
C SER A 564 -8.17 58.65 17.59
N ASP A 565 -9.18 57.81 17.41
CA ASP A 565 -9.22 56.46 17.94
C ASP A 565 -8.29 55.52 17.16
N THR A 566 -8.21 55.66 15.83
CA THR A 566 -7.19 54.97 15.01
C THR A 566 -5.77 55.36 15.45
N ALA A 567 -5.51 56.65 15.73
CA ALA A 567 -4.21 57.09 16.21
C ALA A 567 -3.87 56.53 17.60
N LYS A 568 -4.86 56.38 18.49
CA LYS A 568 -4.68 55.72 19.80
C LYS A 568 -4.39 54.24 19.65
N LEU A 569 -5.12 53.54 18.78
CA LEU A 569 -4.90 52.12 18.51
C LEU A 569 -3.49 51.89 17.96
N LYS A 570 -3.09 52.68 16.96
CA LYS A 570 -1.72 52.67 16.45
C LYS A 570 -0.68 52.86 17.55
N ALA A 571 -0.85 53.86 18.40
CA ALA A 571 0.10 54.13 19.49
C ALA A 571 0.16 52.97 20.50
N SER A 572 -0.98 52.31 20.76
CA SER A 572 -1.04 51.12 21.62
C SER A 572 -0.33 49.93 21.00
N ASP A 573 -0.57 49.65 19.71
CA ASP A 573 0.05 48.54 18.99
C ASP A 573 1.56 48.74 18.84
N ASP A 574 1.99 49.97 18.53
CA ASP A 574 3.41 50.35 18.48
C ASP A 574 4.09 50.15 19.85
N ALA A 575 3.41 50.49 20.95
CA ALA A 575 3.95 50.31 22.30
C ALA A 575 4.12 48.83 22.68
N ILE A 576 3.11 48.00 22.42
CA ILE A 576 3.16 46.55 22.69
C ILE A 576 4.26 45.89 21.83
N PHE A 577 4.36 46.28 20.56
CA PHE A 577 5.41 45.78 19.68
C PHE A 577 6.81 46.21 20.11
N ALA A 578 6.97 47.46 20.54
CA ALA A 578 8.23 47.96 21.08
C ALA A 578 8.66 47.20 22.33
N GLU A 579 7.73 46.92 23.25
CA GLU A 579 7.99 46.11 24.45
C GLU A 579 8.47 44.70 24.09
N GLY A 580 7.78 44.02 23.16
CA GLY A 580 8.18 42.69 22.69
C GLY A 580 9.58 42.67 22.05
N ARG A 581 9.92 43.72 21.29
CA ARG A 581 11.26 43.90 20.70
C ARG A 581 12.32 44.16 21.76
N GLU A 582 12.03 45.00 22.75
CA GLU A 582 12.96 45.32 23.83
C GLU A 582 13.29 44.07 24.66
N LEU A 583 12.31 43.21 24.94
CA LEU A 583 12.53 41.94 25.64
C LEU A 583 13.49 41.01 24.89
N LEU A 584 13.33 40.90 23.56
CA LEU A 584 14.24 40.10 22.73
C LEU A 584 15.66 40.69 22.70
N GLN A 585 15.78 42.01 22.63
CA GLN A 585 17.07 42.70 22.67
C GLN A 585 17.75 42.58 24.04
N ALA A 586 16.98 42.65 25.13
CA ALA A 586 17.48 42.48 26.49
C ALA A 586 18.01 41.06 26.72
N GLU A 587 17.30 40.02 26.24
CA GLU A 587 17.78 38.64 26.33
C GLU A 587 19.06 38.44 25.52
N ALA A 588 19.10 38.96 24.29
CA ALA A 588 20.30 38.86 23.44
C ALA A 588 21.49 39.59 24.07
N GLY A 589 21.29 40.78 24.62
CA GLY A 589 22.33 41.54 25.31
C GLY A 589 22.84 40.84 26.57
N GLU A 590 21.96 40.20 27.34
CA GLU A 590 22.35 39.40 28.51
C GLU A 590 23.14 38.15 28.09
N ASN A 591 22.73 37.47 27.01
CA ASN A 591 23.47 36.34 26.47
C ASN A 591 24.88 36.76 26.02
N GLU A 592 25.01 37.87 25.27
CA GLU A 592 26.32 38.42 24.87
C GLU A 592 27.20 38.76 26.09
N ARG A 593 26.63 39.39 27.10
CA ARG A 593 27.32 39.74 28.35
C ARG A 593 27.84 38.51 29.09
N LEU A 594 27.04 37.45 29.14
CA LEU A 594 27.41 36.19 29.80
C LEU A 594 28.46 35.41 29.00
N VAL A 595 28.39 35.43 27.67
CA VAL A 595 29.43 34.89 26.78
C VAL A 595 30.77 35.61 27.00
N MET A 596 30.77 36.95 27.05
CA MET A 596 31.99 37.72 27.32
C MET A 596 32.58 37.42 28.70
N LYS A 597 31.73 37.20 29.71
CA LYS A 597 32.18 36.99 31.09
C LYS A 597 32.72 35.57 31.36
N TYR A 598 32.09 34.55 30.78
CA TYR A 598 32.38 33.15 31.10
C TYR A 598 33.09 32.38 29.97
N GLY A 599 33.23 32.98 28.78
CA GLY A 599 33.80 32.34 27.60
C GLY A 599 32.92 31.22 27.04
N THR A 600 33.25 30.75 25.84
CA THR A 600 32.51 29.68 25.13
C THR A 600 32.65 28.30 25.79
N ASP A 601 33.65 28.10 26.64
CA ASP A 601 33.89 26.81 27.32
C ASP A 601 32.92 26.54 28.48
N ARG A 602 32.41 27.59 29.14
CA ARG A 602 31.48 27.45 30.28
C ARG A 602 30.05 27.87 29.95
N TRP A 603 29.86 28.70 28.91
CA TRP A 603 28.55 29.08 28.40
C TRP A 603 28.30 28.39 27.05
N THR A 604 27.79 27.16 27.12
CA THR A 604 27.58 26.28 25.95
C THR A 604 26.22 26.44 25.28
N ARG A 605 25.44 27.45 25.65
CA ARG A 605 24.14 27.75 25.03
C ARG A 605 24.36 28.28 23.61
N GLN A 606 23.47 27.90 22.69
CA GLN A 606 23.44 28.47 21.36
C GLN A 606 23.08 29.96 21.41
N ASP A 607 23.50 30.70 20.39
CA ASP A 607 23.21 32.13 20.26
C ASP A 607 21.70 32.41 20.33
N SER A 608 21.34 33.55 20.92
CA SER A 608 19.95 33.96 21.12
C SER A 608 19.21 34.10 19.79
N ARG A 609 19.88 34.60 18.75
CA ARG A 609 19.27 34.77 17.43
C ARG A 609 19.07 33.44 16.69
N SER A 610 19.98 32.48 16.85
CA SER A 610 19.82 31.16 16.23
C SER A 610 18.76 30.32 16.96
N THR A 611 18.67 30.43 18.28
CA THR A 611 17.68 29.73 19.10
C THR A 611 16.26 30.26 18.85
N ALA A 612 16.10 31.58 18.75
CA ALA A 612 14.81 32.25 18.60
C ALA A 612 14.52 32.73 17.17
N ALA A 613 15.07 32.08 16.14
CA ALA A 613 14.96 32.52 14.75
C ALA A 613 13.51 32.78 14.28
N LYS A 614 12.54 31.99 14.76
CA LYS A 614 11.10 32.18 14.45
C LYS A 614 10.54 33.51 14.97
N LEU A 615 10.94 33.92 16.18
CA LEU A 615 10.47 35.17 16.79
C LEU A 615 11.06 36.38 16.07
N TYR A 616 12.35 36.34 15.71
CA TYR A 616 12.98 37.39 14.91
C TYR A 616 12.32 37.54 13.52
N ALA A 617 11.98 36.42 12.86
CA ALA A 617 11.24 36.47 11.60
C ALA A 617 9.84 37.12 11.76
N GLN A 618 9.14 36.83 12.86
CA GLN A 618 7.85 37.48 13.16
C GLN A 618 7.99 38.98 13.42
N VAL A 619 9.08 39.42 14.06
CA VAL A 619 9.37 40.85 14.26
C VAL A 619 9.49 41.57 12.92
N ASP A 620 10.22 41.01 11.96
CA ASP A 620 10.38 41.59 10.63
C ASP A 620 9.06 41.63 9.86
N GLU A 621 8.23 40.58 9.98
CA GLU A 621 6.91 40.50 9.36
C GLU A 621 5.94 41.57 9.91
N ILE A 622 5.86 41.69 11.25
CA ILE A 622 5.01 42.68 11.92
C ILE A 622 5.46 44.11 11.62
N ASP A 623 6.77 44.36 11.58
CA ASP A 623 7.31 45.67 11.17
C ASP A 623 6.88 46.03 9.73
N GLY A 624 6.81 45.04 8.84
CA GLY A 624 6.25 45.19 7.49
C GLY A 624 4.76 45.57 7.51
N TYR A 625 3.95 44.90 8.34
CA TYR A 625 2.52 45.22 8.48
C TYR A 625 2.28 46.62 9.05
N LEU A 626 3.00 47.03 10.09
CA LEU A 626 2.89 48.36 10.69
C LEU A 626 3.27 49.46 9.70
N LYS A 627 4.29 49.24 8.86
CA LYS A 627 4.64 50.16 7.76
C LYS A 627 3.53 50.27 6.71
N SER A 628 2.94 49.16 6.32
CA SER A 628 1.82 49.14 5.36
C SER A 628 0.58 49.85 5.92
N ALA A 629 0.26 49.62 7.19
CA ALA A 629 -0.82 50.30 7.90
C ALA A 629 -0.58 51.82 7.95
N ALA A 630 0.64 52.25 8.29
CA ALA A 630 1.00 53.67 8.31
C ALA A 630 0.86 54.35 6.93
N ASN A 631 1.17 53.64 5.84
CA ASN A 631 0.96 54.15 4.48
C ASN A 631 -0.54 54.28 4.15
N SER A 632 -1.36 53.33 4.60
CA SER A 632 -2.81 53.34 4.41
C SER A 632 -3.46 54.50 5.18
N ASP A 633 -3.07 54.71 6.43
CA ASP A 633 -3.52 55.85 7.24
C ASP A 633 -3.17 57.18 6.57
N ALA A 634 -1.95 57.30 6.03
CA ALA A 634 -1.51 58.50 5.32
C ALA A 634 -2.34 58.76 4.05
N LEU A 635 -2.70 57.72 3.30
CA LEU A 635 -3.55 57.83 2.13
C LEU A 635 -4.96 58.32 2.50
N VAL A 636 -5.58 57.75 3.54
CA VAL A 636 -6.90 58.15 4.02
C VAL A 636 -6.88 59.61 4.51
N LEU A 637 -5.85 60.01 5.26
CA LEU A 637 -5.67 61.39 5.69
C LEU A 637 -5.51 62.36 4.52
N THR A 638 -4.82 61.94 3.46
CA THR A 638 -4.63 62.76 2.26
C THR A 638 -5.96 62.95 1.52
N LYS A 639 -6.71 61.87 1.29
CA LYS A 639 -8.06 61.94 0.69
C LYS A 639 -9.02 62.78 1.52
N PHE A 640 -8.95 62.69 2.84
CA PHE A 640 -9.76 63.52 3.73
C PHE A 640 -9.41 65.01 3.58
N ARG A 641 -8.11 65.36 3.54
CA ARG A 641 -7.68 66.75 3.34
C ARG A 641 -8.10 67.30 1.99
N GLU A 642 -7.98 66.51 0.93
CA GLU A 642 -8.44 66.88 -0.42
C GLU A 642 -9.96 67.13 -0.43
N SER A 643 -10.73 66.29 0.25
CA SER A 643 -12.20 66.41 0.32
C SER A 643 -12.70 67.57 1.20
N VAL A 644 -11.86 68.07 2.11
CA VAL A 644 -12.16 69.24 2.97
C VAL A 644 -11.67 70.55 2.34
N ALA A 645 -10.72 70.48 1.39
CA ALA A 645 -10.15 71.64 0.70
C ALA A 645 -10.98 72.09 -0.53
N VAL A 646 -11.84 71.22 -1.05
CA VAL A 646 -12.90 71.52 -2.03
C VAL A 646 -14.15 71.98 -1.29
#